data_AF-A0A7R9YEJ2-F1
#
_entry.id   AF-A0A7R9YEJ2-F1
#
_cell.length_a   1.000
_cell.length_b   1.000
_cell.length_c   1.000
_cell.angle_alpha   90.00
_cell.angle_beta   90.00
_cell.angle_gamma   90.00
#
_symmetry.space_group_name_H-M   'P 1'
#
loop_
_entity.id
_entity.type
_entity.pdbx_description
1 polymer ?
#
loop_
_entity_poly.entity_id
_entity_poly.type
_entity_poly.pdbx_seq_one_letter_code
_entity_poly.pdbx_strand_id
1 'polypeptide(L)'
;MTGSYSCSQCGAERVLTPEALTNAFLDGATDFSVFRGAILSDETAVLRTMKLLLRSRVALSGAVRARSGAAALLFGGPELKQLVLKTMLPKMSVAEVVGLVRLVDAPRYRRQLLAKRAKAASQRKTGRVRLLNARLREVCDLLQVPFVHLSKENDEPNAETSEETPAFHYTGSLSGNVAKHLKRWAKSIPAEELEFFMLNFGTGVGALPKKPWQDVADKVHLGPTDFALPYFLHVTHGAAPPAESLVHKIGLVNDIASPAFEELFSEFPQLTNYYSYLRRRFSGRLPLWLVQKLMERAPLEDVFWFYGEILDRSADRLSSKTDAKMLETKTLEDTVRARLEGEEELDVRGRGRANYGKLVQSLLTLRKRQVSFLPALMATCEAELLRLKDKYGESDARIAVLGDCSGSMQVAVETATIVGSLLSSVLNAELVFFNDQLRMPDRQPASVEDVLHITQSIRAERRTNPAAALARYYNEQKPIDLFVVVTDEVENSTVTVDVPTTIEAKKGKKGSKGKKRTVMERRPVAFAELFTLYVEHVNPAAKVFFVSFIDGPITVVGPMRRQLKVRGVESREFRMALRMPDLTKLPQILALLSLDSLGVDDAEEPAEDPVLEPAVAGEGEGDGNPVAQDTAEEKKVEAEDASAVGSGAQKADAAPTPEANAAGGQDGENPAVPEVDAEEEWEVLPA
;
A
#
# COMPACT_ATOMS: atom_id res chain seq x y z
N MET A 1 -27.35 -21.26 1.15
CA MET A 1 -27.23 -21.02 -0.31
C MET A 1 -25.85 -20.43 -0.53
N THR A 2 -24.90 -21.18 -1.07
CA THR A 2 -23.59 -20.63 -1.45
C THR A 2 -23.76 -19.81 -2.71
N GLY A 3 -23.57 -18.49 -2.62
CA GLY A 3 -23.56 -17.63 -3.81
C GLY A 3 -22.38 -18.03 -4.70
N SER A 4 -22.66 -18.55 -5.90
CA SER A 4 -21.65 -18.66 -6.95
C SER A 4 -21.56 -17.33 -7.69
N TYR A 5 -20.36 -16.92 -8.06
CA TYR A 5 -20.15 -15.83 -9.02
C TYR A 5 -19.37 -16.36 -10.22
N SER A 6 -19.79 -16.01 -11.44
CA SER A 6 -19.04 -16.36 -12.63
C SER A 6 -17.87 -15.40 -12.80
N CYS A 7 -16.65 -15.92 -12.88
CA CYS A 7 -15.49 -15.12 -13.27
C CYS A 7 -15.72 -14.50 -14.66
N SER A 8 -15.66 -13.17 -14.79
CA SER A 8 -15.89 -12.48 -16.07
C SER A 8 -14.90 -12.89 -17.17
N GLN A 9 -13.70 -13.35 -16.79
CA GLN A 9 -12.66 -13.78 -17.74
C GLN A 9 -12.78 -15.24 -18.17
N CYS A 10 -13.32 -16.15 -17.33
CA CYS A 10 -13.32 -17.59 -17.64
C CYS A 10 -14.66 -18.30 -17.48
N GLY A 11 -15.73 -17.61 -17.08
CA GLY A 11 -17.07 -18.16 -16.91
C GLY A 11 -17.24 -19.16 -15.76
N ALA A 12 -16.16 -19.56 -15.10
CA ALA A 12 -16.22 -20.52 -14.00
C ALA A 12 -16.97 -19.93 -12.79
N GLU A 13 -17.96 -20.66 -12.29
CA GLU A 13 -18.57 -20.41 -10.99
C GLU A 13 -17.53 -20.63 -9.90
N ARG A 14 -17.28 -19.60 -9.10
CA ARG A 14 -16.44 -19.69 -7.92
C ARG A 14 -17.31 -19.50 -6.68
N VAL A 15 -17.13 -20.40 -5.71
CA VAL A 15 -17.59 -20.16 -4.34
C VAL A 15 -16.50 -19.33 -3.66
N LEU A 16 -16.87 -18.16 -3.14
CA LEU A 16 -15.95 -17.35 -2.35
C LEU A 16 -15.80 -18.00 -0.98
N THR A 17 -14.71 -18.75 -0.80
CA THR A 17 -14.30 -19.20 0.54
C THR A 17 -13.76 -18.01 1.34
N PRO A 18 -13.80 -18.03 2.69
CA PRO A 18 -13.14 -17.02 3.52
C PRO A 18 -11.66 -16.81 3.17
N GLU A 19 -11.01 -17.86 2.66
CA GLU A 19 -9.62 -17.84 2.20
C GLU A 19 -9.49 -17.06 0.89
N ALA A 20 -10.38 -17.30 -0.08
CA ALA A 20 -10.42 -16.53 -1.32
C ALA A 20 -10.65 -15.04 -1.06
N LEU A 21 -11.44 -14.71 -0.03
CA LEU A 21 -11.65 -13.33 0.39
C LEU A 21 -10.40 -12.74 1.05
N THR A 22 -9.77 -13.48 1.96
CA THR A 22 -8.52 -13.06 2.62
C THR A 22 -7.42 -12.80 1.58
N ASN A 23 -7.27 -13.72 0.62
CA ASN A 23 -6.38 -13.56 -0.52
C ASN A 23 -6.76 -12.34 -1.35
N ALA A 24 -8.06 -12.08 -1.59
CA ALA A 24 -8.47 -10.89 -2.31
C ALA A 24 -8.03 -9.58 -1.62
N PHE A 25 -8.08 -9.51 -0.29
CA PHE A 25 -7.59 -8.35 0.45
C PHE A 25 -6.06 -8.19 0.38
N LEU A 26 -5.32 -9.30 0.34
CA LEU A 26 -3.88 -9.31 0.59
C LEU A 26 -3.04 -9.43 -0.68
N ASP A 27 -3.49 -10.22 -1.64
CA ASP A 27 -2.93 -10.29 -3.00
C ASP A 27 -3.19 -8.99 -3.78
N GLY A 28 -3.88 -8.03 -3.15
CA GLY A 28 -4.16 -6.76 -3.78
C GLY A 28 -5.16 -6.93 -4.90
N ALA A 29 -6.18 -7.80 -4.73
CA ALA A 29 -7.19 -8.01 -5.78
C ALA A 29 -7.73 -6.65 -6.19
N THR A 30 -7.35 -6.25 -7.39
CA THR A 30 -7.83 -4.99 -7.93
C THR A 30 -9.24 -5.19 -8.43
N ASP A 31 -9.74 -6.39 -8.66
CA ASP A 31 -11.08 -6.57 -9.21
C ASP A 31 -12.20 -6.11 -8.22
N PHE A 32 -13.06 -5.17 -8.65
CA PHE A 32 -14.17 -4.66 -7.83
C PHE A 32 -15.29 -5.71 -7.66
N SER A 33 -15.49 -6.55 -8.69
CA SER A 33 -16.49 -7.62 -8.70
C SER A 33 -16.20 -8.71 -7.67
N VAL A 34 -14.92 -8.91 -7.30
CA VAL A 34 -14.54 -9.83 -6.22
C VAL A 34 -15.13 -9.38 -4.88
N PHE A 35 -14.93 -8.12 -4.48
CA PHE A 35 -15.49 -7.61 -3.22
C PHE A 35 -17.01 -7.53 -3.24
N ARG A 36 -17.59 -7.13 -4.38
CA ARG A 36 -19.04 -7.16 -4.57
C ARG A 36 -19.59 -8.58 -4.41
N GLY A 37 -19.01 -9.56 -5.10
CA GLY A 37 -19.43 -10.95 -5.03
C GLY A 37 -19.34 -11.50 -3.62
N ALA A 38 -18.28 -11.13 -2.89
CA ALA A 38 -18.08 -11.56 -1.50
C ALA A 38 -19.16 -11.02 -0.57
N ILE A 39 -19.46 -9.72 -0.66
CA ILE A 39 -20.50 -9.09 0.17
C ILE A 39 -21.87 -9.67 -0.14
N LEU A 40 -22.19 -9.92 -1.41
CA LEU A 40 -23.48 -10.50 -1.80
C LEU A 40 -23.60 -11.99 -1.43
N SER A 41 -22.48 -12.69 -1.26
CA SER A 41 -22.47 -14.12 -0.92
C SER A 41 -22.48 -14.34 0.59
N ASP A 42 -21.65 -13.61 1.34
CA ASP A 42 -21.54 -13.68 2.80
C ASP A 42 -20.97 -12.37 3.37
N GLU A 43 -21.87 -11.40 3.62
CA GLU A 43 -21.50 -10.12 4.22
C GLU A 43 -20.84 -10.28 5.60
N THR A 44 -21.26 -11.28 6.39
CA THR A 44 -20.78 -11.46 7.76
C THR A 44 -19.33 -11.94 7.77
N ALA A 45 -18.96 -12.83 6.85
CA ALA A 45 -17.56 -13.20 6.63
C ALA A 45 -16.72 -11.99 6.21
N VAL A 46 -17.23 -11.16 5.29
CA VAL A 46 -16.52 -9.93 4.86
C VAL A 46 -16.30 -8.96 6.01
N LEU A 47 -17.33 -8.72 6.82
CA LEU A 47 -17.23 -7.85 7.98
C LEU A 47 -16.18 -8.36 8.98
N ARG A 48 -16.22 -9.66 9.31
CA ARG A 48 -15.24 -10.29 10.22
C ARG A 48 -13.81 -10.18 9.68
N THR A 49 -13.58 -10.52 8.41
CA THR A 49 -12.28 -10.39 7.77
C THR A 49 -11.79 -8.94 7.79
N MET A 50 -12.62 -7.96 7.44
CA MET A 50 -12.24 -6.55 7.46
C MET A 50 -11.92 -6.04 8.87
N LYS A 51 -12.74 -6.36 9.87
CA LYS A 51 -12.47 -6.01 11.28
C LYS A 51 -11.12 -6.55 11.73
N LEU A 52 -10.85 -7.82 11.44
CA LEU A 52 -9.59 -8.46 11.81
C LEU A 52 -8.39 -7.80 11.13
N LEU A 53 -8.45 -7.56 9.81
CA LEU A 53 -7.36 -6.92 9.07
C LEU A 53 -7.08 -5.51 9.60
N LEU A 54 -8.12 -4.73 9.92
CA LEU A 54 -7.99 -3.38 10.49
C LEU A 54 -7.41 -3.40 11.91
N ARG A 55 -7.88 -4.31 12.78
CA ARG A 55 -7.37 -4.49 14.15
C ARG A 55 -5.90 -4.93 14.16
N SER A 56 -5.54 -5.83 13.25
CA SER A 56 -4.16 -6.28 13.09
C SER A 56 -3.24 -5.21 12.47
N ARG A 57 -3.77 -4.04 12.07
CA ARG A 57 -3.05 -2.98 11.35
C ARG A 57 -2.40 -3.48 10.06
N VAL A 58 -3.07 -4.41 9.38
CA VAL A 58 -2.64 -4.88 8.07
C VAL A 58 -2.71 -3.72 7.09
N ALA A 59 -1.57 -3.38 6.51
CA ALA A 59 -1.51 -2.36 5.47
C ALA A 59 -2.17 -2.88 4.19
N LEU A 60 -3.48 -2.69 4.05
CA LEU A 60 -4.17 -2.97 2.79
C LEU A 60 -3.64 -2.05 1.69
N SER A 61 -3.48 -2.56 0.48
CA SER A 61 -3.12 -1.72 -0.67
C SER A 61 -4.20 -0.65 -0.89
N GLY A 62 -3.80 0.52 -1.40
CA GLY A 62 -4.76 1.61 -1.55
C GLY A 62 -5.89 1.29 -2.53
N ALA A 63 -5.62 0.50 -3.57
CA ALA A 63 -6.64 0.01 -4.48
C ALA A 63 -7.64 -0.92 -3.78
N VAL A 64 -7.16 -1.83 -2.92
CA VAL A 64 -8.04 -2.71 -2.13
C VAL A 64 -8.88 -1.91 -1.16
N ARG A 65 -8.31 -0.96 -0.40
CA ARG A 65 -9.08 -0.12 0.54
C ARG A 65 -10.20 0.63 -0.18
N ALA A 66 -9.87 1.27 -1.31
CA ALA A 66 -10.83 2.01 -2.10
C ALA A 66 -11.97 1.12 -2.65
N ARG A 67 -11.63 -0.07 -3.19
CA ARG A 67 -12.61 -0.96 -3.82
C ARG A 67 -13.46 -1.73 -2.82
N SER A 68 -12.84 -2.29 -1.78
CA SER A 68 -13.58 -2.95 -0.69
C SER A 68 -14.48 -1.96 0.05
N GLY A 69 -13.97 -0.76 0.36
CA GLY A 69 -14.76 0.32 0.95
C GLY A 69 -15.92 0.74 0.05
N ALA A 70 -15.70 0.88 -1.27
CA ALA A 70 -16.76 1.22 -2.21
C ALA A 70 -17.82 0.10 -2.31
N ALA A 71 -17.40 -1.15 -2.36
CA ALA A 71 -18.30 -2.30 -2.43
C ALA A 71 -19.16 -2.39 -1.16
N ALA A 72 -18.55 -2.20 0.01
CA ALA A 72 -19.25 -2.10 1.31
C ALA A 72 -20.26 -0.95 1.32
N LEU A 73 -19.90 0.24 0.84
CA LEU A 73 -20.83 1.37 0.78
C LEU A 73 -21.97 1.18 -0.21
N LEU A 74 -21.75 0.48 -1.32
CA LEU A 74 -22.74 0.27 -2.38
C LEU A 74 -23.65 -0.93 -2.17
N PHE A 75 -23.16 -1.99 -1.50
CA PHE A 75 -23.86 -3.28 -1.39
C PHE A 75 -24.03 -3.75 0.05
N GLY A 76 -23.16 -3.35 0.98
CA GLY A 76 -23.20 -3.81 2.37
C GLY A 76 -24.38 -3.27 3.17
N GLY A 77 -24.68 -3.96 4.26
CA GLY A 77 -25.58 -3.56 5.32
C GLY A 77 -25.03 -2.43 6.19
N PRO A 78 -25.80 -2.00 7.21
CA PRO A 78 -25.48 -0.83 8.03
C PRO A 78 -24.14 -0.96 8.78
N GLU A 79 -23.82 -2.13 9.32
CA GLU A 79 -22.60 -2.35 10.10
C GLU A 79 -21.34 -2.24 9.24
N LEU A 80 -21.33 -2.89 8.07
CA LEU A 80 -20.21 -2.82 7.15
C LEU A 80 -20.01 -1.39 6.62
N LYS A 81 -21.10 -0.65 6.35
CA LYS A 81 -21.05 0.77 6.01
C LYS A 81 -20.45 1.61 7.14
N GLN A 82 -20.84 1.36 8.39
CA GLN A 82 -20.29 2.06 9.54
C GLN A 82 -18.80 1.77 9.74
N LEU A 83 -18.37 0.52 9.58
CA LEU A 83 -16.95 0.15 9.64
C LEU A 83 -16.12 0.95 8.62
N VAL A 84 -16.61 1.07 7.38
CA VAL A 84 -15.93 1.89 6.37
C VAL A 84 -15.90 3.37 6.76
N LEU A 85 -17.04 3.94 7.14
CA LEU A 85 -17.17 5.38 7.38
C LEU A 85 -16.48 5.87 8.66
N LYS A 86 -16.40 5.03 9.70
CA LYS A 86 -15.84 5.38 11.00
C LYS A 86 -14.41 4.88 11.20
N THR A 87 -14.07 3.73 10.64
CA THR A 87 -12.77 3.08 10.93
C THR A 87 -11.80 3.16 9.76
N MET A 88 -12.27 2.90 8.54
CA MET A 88 -11.39 2.95 7.36
C MET A 88 -11.16 4.37 6.86
N LEU A 89 -12.24 5.12 6.60
CA LEU A 89 -12.18 6.41 5.92
C LEU A 89 -11.24 7.42 6.60
N PRO A 90 -11.21 7.56 7.93
CA PRO A 90 -10.28 8.49 8.58
C PRO A 90 -8.79 8.16 8.34
N LYS A 91 -8.49 6.90 8.01
CA LYS A 91 -7.13 6.40 7.77
C LYS A 91 -6.80 6.26 6.28
N MET A 92 -7.71 6.69 5.40
CA MET A 92 -7.52 6.60 3.96
C MET A 92 -6.71 7.78 3.44
N SER A 93 -5.74 7.48 2.57
CA SER A 93 -5.02 8.50 1.82
C SER A 93 -5.91 9.14 0.76
N VAL A 94 -5.49 10.30 0.26
CA VAL A 94 -6.21 11.02 -0.81
C VAL A 94 -6.46 10.15 -2.03
N ALA A 95 -5.45 9.39 -2.48
CA ALA A 95 -5.56 8.53 -3.65
C ALA A 95 -6.63 7.44 -3.45
N GLU A 96 -6.72 6.91 -2.23
CA GLU A 96 -7.72 5.91 -1.83
C GLU A 96 -9.12 6.52 -1.80
N VAL A 97 -9.27 7.72 -1.23
CA VAL A 97 -10.54 8.45 -1.21
C VAL A 97 -11.01 8.82 -2.61
N VAL A 98 -10.11 9.22 -3.50
CA VAL A 98 -10.44 9.46 -4.92
C VAL A 98 -10.98 8.18 -5.56
N GLY A 99 -10.31 7.05 -5.35
CA GLY A 99 -10.78 5.75 -5.85
C GLY A 99 -12.16 5.38 -5.29
N LEU A 100 -12.35 5.54 -3.99
CA LEU A 100 -13.60 5.30 -3.27
C LEU A 100 -14.75 6.15 -3.84
N VAL A 101 -14.56 7.47 -3.92
CA VAL A 101 -15.57 8.42 -4.40
C VAL A 101 -15.94 8.14 -5.85
N ARG A 102 -14.96 7.85 -6.72
CA ARG A 102 -15.21 7.49 -8.12
C ARG A 102 -16.08 6.24 -8.24
N LEU A 103 -15.79 5.20 -7.46
CA LEU A 103 -16.56 3.95 -7.48
C LEU A 103 -17.97 4.13 -6.90
N VAL A 104 -18.10 4.83 -5.78
CA VAL A 104 -19.39 5.07 -5.11
C VAL A 104 -20.30 6.01 -5.92
N ASP A 105 -19.73 6.92 -6.72
CA ASP A 105 -20.46 7.81 -7.62
C ASP A 105 -20.82 7.16 -8.98
N ALA A 106 -20.08 6.13 -9.39
CA ALA A 106 -20.22 5.51 -10.71
C ALA A 106 -21.66 5.07 -11.06
N PRO A 107 -22.49 4.51 -10.14
CA PRO A 107 -23.88 4.19 -10.44
C PRO A 107 -24.73 5.42 -10.81
N ARG A 108 -24.54 6.56 -10.12
CA ARG A 108 -25.22 7.82 -10.45
C ARG A 108 -24.77 8.32 -11.81
N TYR A 109 -23.47 8.34 -12.05
CA TYR A 109 -22.89 8.83 -13.30
C TYR A 109 -23.34 7.98 -14.50
N ARG A 110 -23.42 6.65 -14.35
CA ARG A 110 -23.99 5.73 -15.35
C ARG A 110 -25.42 6.11 -15.72
N ARG A 111 -26.31 6.33 -14.73
CA ARG A 111 -27.70 6.75 -14.98
C ARG A 111 -27.78 8.08 -15.75
N GLN A 112 -26.96 9.06 -15.38
CA GLN A 112 -26.91 10.34 -16.07
C GLN A 112 -26.43 10.20 -17.53
N LEU A 113 -25.42 9.36 -17.77
CA LEU A 113 -24.91 9.09 -19.12
C LEU A 113 -25.95 8.36 -19.98
N LEU A 114 -26.68 7.39 -19.42
CA LEU A 114 -27.78 6.71 -20.11
C LEU A 114 -28.89 7.70 -20.50
N ALA A 115 -29.30 8.60 -19.60
CA ALA A 115 -30.30 9.63 -19.90
C ALA A 115 -29.80 10.62 -20.98
N LYS A 116 -28.55 11.09 -20.88
CA LYS A 116 -27.93 11.96 -21.90
C LYS A 116 -27.82 11.26 -23.26
N ARG A 117 -27.55 9.96 -23.26
CA ARG A 117 -27.48 9.13 -24.45
C ARG A 117 -28.86 8.99 -25.10
N ALA A 118 -29.89 8.64 -24.33
CA ALA A 118 -31.27 8.55 -24.82
C ALA A 118 -31.72 9.87 -25.46
N LYS A 119 -31.43 11.00 -24.80
CA LYS A 119 -31.69 12.34 -25.36
C LYS A 119 -30.91 12.60 -26.65
N ALA A 120 -29.62 12.27 -26.71
CA ALA A 120 -28.81 12.46 -27.92
C ALA A 120 -29.28 11.58 -29.09
N ALA A 121 -29.71 10.35 -28.81
CA ALA A 121 -30.29 9.42 -29.78
C ALA A 121 -31.62 9.97 -30.34
N SER A 122 -32.52 10.46 -29.49
CA SER A 122 -33.76 11.11 -29.93
C SER A 122 -33.52 12.34 -30.82
N GLN A 123 -32.38 13.01 -30.66
CA GLN A 123 -31.96 14.16 -31.45
C GLN A 123 -31.14 13.78 -32.70
N ARG A 124 -30.98 12.49 -33.01
CA ARG A 124 -30.17 11.96 -34.13
C ARG A 124 -28.71 12.48 -34.13
N LYS A 125 -28.13 12.73 -32.94
CA LYS A 125 -26.75 13.22 -32.78
C LYS A 125 -25.76 12.07 -32.65
N THR A 126 -25.49 11.38 -33.76
CA THR A 126 -24.68 10.14 -33.83
C THR A 126 -23.30 10.27 -33.17
N GLY A 127 -22.56 11.34 -33.45
CA GLY A 127 -21.24 11.59 -32.86
C GLY A 127 -21.26 11.74 -31.34
N ARG A 128 -22.30 12.40 -30.79
CA ARG A 128 -22.48 12.54 -29.34
C ARG A 128 -22.85 11.21 -28.68
N VAL A 129 -23.65 10.37 -29.34
CA VAL A 129 -23.96 9.02 -28.88
C VAL A 129 -22.70 8.17 -28.80
N ARG A 130 -21.82 8.22 -29.82
CA ARG A 130 -20.53 7.52 -29.82
C ARG A 130 -19.64 7.94 -28.63
N LEU A 131 -19.52 9.24 -28.38
CA LEU A 131 -18.78 9.77 -27.23
C LEU A 131 -19.36 9.30 -25.89
N LEU A 132 -20.69 9.36 -25.73
CA LEU A 132 -21.36 8.92 -24.51
C LEU A 132 -21.24 7.40 -24.29
N ASN A 133 -21.24 6.60 -25.36
CA ASN A 133 -20.99 5.16 -25.28
C ASN A 133 -19.57 4.84 -24.83
N ALA A 134 -18.56 5.58 -25.30
CA ALA A 134 -17.19 5.42 -24.82
C ALA A 134 -17.08 5.70 -23.31
N ARG A 135 -17.70 6.78 -22.84
CA ARG A 135 -17.75 7.11 -21.40
C ARG A 135 -18.55 6.09 -20.59
N LEU A 136 -19.66 5.58 -21.11
CA LEU A 136 -20.42 4.53 -20.44
C LEU A 136 -19.60 3.24 -20.33
N ARG A 137 -18.81 2.90 -21.35
CA ARG A 137 -17.91 1.75 -21.30
C ARG A 137 -16.88 1.91 -20.18
N GLU A 138 -16.22 3.06 -20.08
CA GLU A 138 -15.27 3.36 -18.99
C GLU A 138 -15.90 3.18 -17.59
N VAL A 139 -17.13 3.68 -17.40
CA VAL A 139 -17.85 3.53 -16.13
C VAL A 139 -18.28 2.09 -15.88
N CYS A 140 -18.70 1.37 -16.92
CA CYS A 140 -19.03 -0.05 -16.83
C CYS A 140 -17.80 -0.91 -16.52
N ASP A 141 -16.64 -0.60 -17.09
CA ASP A 141 -15.37 -1.27 -16.83
C ASP A 141 -14.92 -1.02 -15.39
N LEU A 142 -15.08 0.22 -14.89
CA LEU A 142 -14.80 0.57 -13.50
C LEU A 142 -15.70 -0.20 -12.51
N LEU A 143 -16.98 -0.35 -12.83
CA LEU A 143 -17.96 -1.11 -12.02
C LEU A 143 -17.93 -2.62 -12.31
N GLN A 144 -17.21 -3.03 -13.35
CA GLN A 144 -17.18 -4.38 -13.93
C GLN A 144 -18.58 -4.96 -14.14
N VAL A 145 -19.47 -4.14 -14.71
CA VAL A 145 -20.81 -4.56 -15.14
C VAL A 145 -20.83 -4.72 -16.66
N PRO A 146 -21.53 -5.73 -17.21
CA PRO A 146 -21.63 -5.91 -18.65
C PRO A 146 -22.07 -4.63 -19.35
N PHE A 147 -21.26 -4.15 -20.29
CA PHE A 147 -21.68 -3.10 -21.20
C PHE A 147 -22.53 -3.74 -22.31
N VAL A 148 -23.85 -3.66 -22.16
CA VAL A 148 -24.77 -4.12 -23.23
C VAL A 148 -24.57 -3.21 -24.43
N HIS A 149 -23.91 -3.75 -25.45
CA HIS A 149 -23.81 -3.13 -26.75
C HIS A 149 -25.21 -3.08 -27.36
N LEU A 150 -25.89 -1.96 -27.14
CA LEU A 150 -27.08 -1.58 -27.92
C LEU A 150 -26.61 -1.32 -29.35
N SER A 151 -26.51 -2.38 -30.15
CA SER A 151 -26.02 -2.37 -31.52
C SER A 151 -27.04 -1.72 -32.46
N LYS A 152 -26.51 -0.85 -33.33
CA LYS A 152 -27.02 -0.31 -34.60
C LYS A 152 -28.36 0.46 -34.61
N GLU A 153 -28.29 1.64 -35.20
CA GLU A 153 -29.37 2.62 -35.44
C GLU A 153 -30.56 2.12 -36.29
N ASN A 154 -30.55 0.87 -36.75
CA ASN A 154 -31.55 0.32 -37.67
C ASN A 154 -32.33 -0.88 -37.11
N ASP A 155 -31.99 -1.39 -35.93
CA ASP A 155 -32.87 -2.35 -35.27
C ASP A 155 -33.98 -1.53 -34.61
N GLU A 156 -35.12 -1.41 -35.31
CA GLU A 156 -36.36 -0.95 -34.69
C GLU A 156 -36.51 -1.70 -33.36
N PRO A 157 -36.87 -1.01 -32.26
CA PRO A 157 -37.01 -1.64 -30.97
C PRO A 157 -38.10 -2.71 -31.08
N ASN A 158 -37.69 -3.96 -31.33
CA ASN A 158 -38.56 -5.10 -31.19
C ASN A 158 -38.97 -5.11 -29.72
N ALA A 159 -40.19 -4.66 -29.45
CA ALA A 159 -40.72 -4.40 -28.12
C ALA A 159 -40.84 -5.69 -27.26
N GLU A 160 -40.48 -6.85 -27.81
CA GLU A 160 -40.73 -8.16 -27.21
C GLU A 160 -39.48 -8.85 -26.65
N THR A 161 -38.26 -8.32 -26.82
CA THR A 161 -37.05 -8.83 -26.15
C THR A 161 -36.53 -7.88 -25.07
N SER A 162 -37.46 -7.32 -24.28
CA SER A 162 -37.15 -6.66 -23.01
C SER A 162 -36.85 -7.69 -21.91
N GLU A 163 -35.92 -8.63 -22.16
CA GLU A 163 -35.24 -9.28 -21.04
C GLU A 163 -34.44 -8.17 -20.34
N GLU A 164 -35.09 -7.54 -19.35
CA GLU A 164 -34.51 -6.54 -18.49
C GLU A 164 -33.21 -7.14 -17.97
N THR A 165 -32.09 -6.61 -18.46
CA THR A 165 -30.78 -6.95 -17.90
C THR A 165 -30.93 -6.67 -16.41
N PRO A 166 -30.79 -7.68 -15.53
CA PRO A 166 -31.29 -7.62 -14.16
C PRO A 166 -30.82 -6.31 -13.56
N ALA A 167 -31.77 -5.46 -13.19
CA ALA A 167 -31.47 -4.12 -12.72
C ALA A 167 -30.47 -4.27 -11.56
N PHE A 168 -29.24 -3.80 -11.75
CA PHE A 168 -28.25 -3.85 -10.69
C PHE A 168 -28.76 -2.99 -9.53
N HIS A 169 -29.28 -3.64 -8.50
CA HIS A 169 -29.79 -2.98 -7.30
C HIS A 169 -28.61 -2.60 -6.41
N TYR A 170 -28.18 -1.35 -6.50
CA TYR A 170 -27.24 -0.75 -5.56
C TYR A 170 -28.03 -0.32 -4.32
N THR A 171 -27.61 -0.78 -3.14
CA THR A 171 -28.24 -0.36 -1.85
C THR A 171 -27.68 0.97 -1.36
N GLY A 172 -26.59 1.46 -1.96
CA GLY A 172 -25.95 2.71 -1.63
C GLY A 172 -25.59 3.57 -2.84
N SER A 173 -25.15 4.78 -2.55
CA SER A 173 -24.58 5.75 -3.50
C SER A 173 -23.78 6.79 -2.72
N LEU A 174 -23.22 7.79 -3.41
CA LEU A 174 -22.61 8.97 -2.78
C LEU A 174 -23.71 9.85 -2.16
N SER A 175 -24.30 9.36 -1.07
CA SER A 175 -25.39 10.01 -0.35
C SER A 175 -24.91 11.20 0.46
N GLY A 176 -25.83 12.04 0.93
CA GLY A 176 -25.51 13.14 1.84
C GLY A 176 -24.78 12.69 3.12
N ASN A 177 -25.09 11.50 3.63
CA ASN A 177 -24.38 10.94 4.79
C ASN A 177 -22.92 10.59 4.46
N VAL A 178 -22.67 9.91 3.32
CA VAL A 178 -21.30 9.60 2.88
C VAL A 178 -20.53 10.89 2.61
N ALA A 179 -21.15 11.88 1.97
CA ALA A 179 -20.56 13.20 1.74
C ALA A 179 -20.22 13.92 3.06
N LYS A 180 -21.07 13.83 4.08
CA LYS A 180 -20.80 14.38 5.43
C LYS A 180 -19.55 13.76 6.05
N HIS A 181 -19.38 12.45 5.96
CA HIS A 181 -18.18 11.77 6.45
C HIS A 181 -16.93 12.15 5.66
N LEU A 182 -17.03 12.29 4.34
CA LEU A 182 -15.94 12.76 3.49
C LEU A 182 -15.54 14.21 3.80
N LYS A 183 -16.50 15.09 4.12
CA LYS A 183 -16.22 16.45 4.61
C LYS A 183 -15.48 16.45 5.93
N ARG A 184 -15.88 15.59 6.88
CA ARG A 184 -15.13 15.43 8.14
C ARG A 184 -13.70 14.93 7.90
N TRP A 185 -13.52 13.97 6.99
CA TRP A 185 -12.20 13.51 6.59
C TRP A 185 -11.37 14.64 5.96
N ALA A 186 -11.93 15.44 5.06
CA ALA A 186 -11.20 16.58 4.48
C ALA A 186 -10.78 17.60 5.55
N LYS A 187 -11.65 17.85 6.54
CA LYS A 187 -11.37 18.74 7.68
C LYS A 187 -10.29 18.20 8.63
N SER A 188 -10.12 16.88 8.71
CA SER A 188 -9.09 16.29 9.58
C SER A 188 -7.68 16.36 8.98
N ILE A 189 -7.53 16.76 7.72
CA ILE A 189 -6.21 16.88 7.08
C ILE A 189 -5.54 18.17 7.56
N PRO A 190 -4.36 18.10 8.19
CA PRO A 190 -3.64 19.28 8.67
C PRO A 190 -3.26 20.23 7.53
N ALA A 191 -3.14 21.52 7.86
CA ALA A 191 -2.72 22.54 6.89
C ALA A 191 -1.36 22.21 6.24
N GLU A 192 -0.40 21.73 7.02
CA GLU A 192 0.91 21.28 6.56
C GLU A 192 0.82 20.16 5.50
N GLU A 193 -0.08 19.19 5.69
CA GLU A 193 -0.26 18.11 4.74
C GLU A 193 -0.95 18.61 3.45
N LEU A 194 -1.88 19.56 3.56
CA LEU A 194 -2.49 20.24 2.40
C LEU A 194 -1.45 21.05 1.61
N GLU A 195 -0.55 21.75 2.28
CA GLU A 195 0.59 22.42 1.64
C GLU A 195 1.49 21.41 0.94
N PHE A 196 1.85 20.31 1.61
CA PHE A 196 2.64 19.25 0.99
C PHE A 196 1.97 18.71 -0.28
N PHE A 197 0.66 18.49 -0.29
CA PHE A 197 -0.05 18.10 -1.51
C PHE A 197 0.06 19.17 -2.60
N MET A 198 -0.10 20.44 -2.26
CA MET A 198 0.02 21.54 -3.22
C MET A 198 1.42 21.70 -3.81
N LEU A 199 2.47 21.51 -3.00
CA LEU A 199 3.85 21.48 -3.49
C LEU A 199 4.05 20.41 -4.57
N ASN A 200 3.29 19.32 -4.47
CA ASN A 200 3.31 18.25 -5.46
C ASN A 200 2.42 18.49 -6.68
N PHE A 201 1.60 19.56 -6.78
CA PHE A 201 0.68 19.84 -7.90
C PHE A 201 1.32 20.42 -9.18
N GLY A 202 2.65 20.44 -9.31
CA GLY A 202 3.40 21.18 -10.36
C GLY A 202 3.37 20.61 -11.80
N THR A 203 4.24 21.15 -12.67
CA THR A 203 4.41 20.75 -14.09
C THR A 203 5.63 19.86 -14.35
N GLY A 204 6.37 19.48 -13.30
CA GLY A 204 7.55 18.62 -13.41
C GLY A 204 7.21 17.14 -13.61
N VAL A 205 8.21 16.35 -14.04
CA VAL A 205 8.13 14.89 -14.11
C VAL A 205 7.76 14.33 -12.74
N GLY A 206 6.57 13.72 -12.63
CA GLY A 206 6.05 13.15 -11.38
C GLY A 206 5.21 14.09 -10.49
N ALA A 207 4.76 15.23 -11.01
CA ALA A 207 3.78 16.04 -10.31
C ALA A 207 2.41 15.34 -10.21
N LEU A 208 1.78 15.47 -9.05
CA LEU A 208 0.41 15.00 -8.83
C LEU A 208 -0.55 15.86 -9.67
N PRO A 209 -1.43 15.26 -10.48
CA PRO A 209 -2.44 16.03 -11.17
C PRO A 209 -3.34 16.70 -10.12
N LYS A 210 -3.81 17.92 -10.39
CA LYS A 210 -4.83 18.60 -9.56
C LYS A 210 -6.20 17.89 -9.63
N LYS A 211 -6.41 17.17 -10.73
CA LYS A 211 -7.68 16.51 -11.11
C LYS A 211 -8.28 15.57 -10.03
N PRO A 212 -7.53 14.74 -9.30
CA PRO A 212 -8.08 13.89 -8.25
C PRO A 212 -8.77 14.69 -7.14
N TRP A 213 -8.17 15.80 -6.70
CA TRP A 213 -8.77 16.66 -5.68
C TRP A 213 -9.99 17.42 -6.21
N GLN A 214 -9.91 17.96 -7.43
CA GLN A 214 -11.07 18.56 -8.11
C GLN A 214 -12.22 17.55 -8.21
N ASP A 215 -11.92 16.32 -8.63
CA ASP A 215 -12.90 15.26 -8.80
C ASP A 215 -13.64 14.92 -7.49
N VAL A 216 -12.93 14.90 -6.36
CA VAL A 216 -13.51 14.66 -5.04
C VAL A 216 -14.31 15.88 -4.59
N ALA A 217 -13.75 17.08 -4.71
CA ALA A 217 -14.42 18.32 -4.31
C ALA A 217 -15.74 18.53 -5.06
N ASP A 218 -15.75 18.33 -6.38
CA ASP A 218 -16.94 18.50 -7.21
C ASP A 218 -18.04 17.48 -6.88
N LYS A 219 -17.67 16.23 -6.54
CA LYS A 219 -18.62 15.15 -6.26
C LYS A 219 -19.18 15.20 -4.84
N VAL A 220 -18.36 15.62 -3.87
CA VAL A 220 -18.71 15.70 -2.45
C VAL A 220 -19.23 17.10 -2.08
N HIS A 221 -19.12 18.06 -3.00
CA HIS A 221 -19.43 19.47 -2.78
C HIS A 221 -18.60 20.05 -1.62
N LEU A 222 -17.28 19.84 -1.65
CA LEU A 222 -16.36 20.41 -0.67
C LEU A 222 -16.27 21.93 -0.87
N GLY A 223 -16.30 22.68 0.23
CA GLY A 223 -16.04 24.12 0.25
C GLY A 223 -14.68 24.46 0.88
N PRO A 224 -14.21 25.72 0.79
CA PRO A 224 -12.99 26.17 1.45
C PRO A 224 -12.97 25.90 2.97
N THR A 225 -14.13 25.96 3.62
CA THR A 225 -14.31 25.69 5.06
C THR A 225 -14.24 24.19 5.43
N ASP A 226 -14.18 23.30 4.43
CA ASP A 226 -14.01 21.87 4.64
C ASP A 226 -12.52 21.47 4.71
N PHE A 227 -11.60 22.43 4.70
CA PHE A 227 -10.16 22.22 4.78
C PHE A 227 -9.53 23.11 5.87
N ALA A 228 -8.43 22.65 6.47
CA ALA A 228 -7.64 23.45 7.41
C ALA A 228 -6.96 24.66 6.73
N LEU A 229 -6.88 24.67 5.40
CA LEU A 229 -6.21 25.69 4.61
C LEU A 229 -7.17 26.30 3.59
N PRO A 230 -7.71 27.52 3.84
CA PRO A 230 -8.82 28.08 3.05
C PRO A 230 -8.53 28.24 1.56
N TYR A 231 -7.28 28.54 1.18
CA TYR A 231 -6.90 28.70 -0.23
C TYR A 231 -6.61 27.39 -0.97
N PHE A 232 -6.57 26.25 -0.27
CA PHE A 232 -6.24 24.95 -0.86
C PHE A 232 -7.14 24.63 -2.05
N LEU A 233 -8.46 24.71 -1.84
CA LEU A 233 -9.43 24.38 -2.89
C LEU A 233 -9.31 25.34 -4.09
N HIS A 234 -9.07 26.63 -3.85
CA HIS A 234 -8.87 27.59 -4.93
C HIS A 234 -7.64 27.24 -5.78
N VAL A 235 -6.52 26.90 -5.14
CA VAL A 235 -5.28 26.49 -5.83
C VAL A 235 -5.45 25.18 -6.60
N THR A 236 -6.18 24.22 -6.02
CA THR A 236 -6.60 22.98 -6.68
C THR A 236 -7.41 23.27 -7.95
N HIS A 237 -8.26 24.30 -7.96
CA HIS A 237 -9.02 24.73 -9.14
C HIS A 237 -8.27 25.73 -10.04
N GLY A 238 -6.98 25.96 -9.81
CA GLY A 238 -6.11 26.73 -10.70
C GLY A 238 -5.86 28.17 -10.29
N ALA A 239 -6.37 28.63 -9.15
CA ALA A 239 -5.97 29.92 -8.60
C ALA A 239 -4.47 29.92 -8.24
N ALA A 240 -3.86 31.10 -8.23
CA ALA A 240 -2.51 31.27 -7.71
C ALA A 240 -2.52 31.08 -6.18
N PRO A 241 -1.49 30.44 -5.60
CA PRO A 241 -1.32 30.42 -4.15
C PRO A 241 -1.05 31.85 -3.64
N PRO A 242 -1.48 32.21 -2.42
CA PRO A 242 -1.22 33.53 -1.83
C PRO A 242 0.30 33.83 -1.79
N ALA A 243 0.68 35.09 -1.97
CA ALA A 243 2.09 35.49 -2.12
C ALA A 243 2.94 35.17 -0.87
N GLU A 244 2.31 35.23 0.30
CA GLU A 244 2.88 34.92 1.60
C GLU A 244 3.00 33.42 1.88
N SER A 245 2.33 32.57 1.10
CA SER A 245 2.31 31.11 1.35
C SER A 245 3.63 30.44 0.99
N LEU A 246 3.93 29.33 1.69
CA LEU A 246 5.07 28.47 1.38
C LEU A 246 5.06 28.03 -0.10
N VAL A 247 3.90 27.60 -0.59
CA VAL A 247 3.71 27.08 -1.96
C VAL A 247 4.10 28.12 -3.01
N HIS A 248 3.74 29.38 -2.80
CA HIS A 248 4.13 30.47 -3.70
C HIS A 248 5.64 30.71 -3.63
N LYS A 249 6.16 30.95 -2.42
CA LYS A 249 7.55 31.39 -2.22
C LYS A 249 8.57 30.34 -2.67
N ILE A 250 8.33 29.06 -2.39
CA ILE A 250 9.22 27.99 -2.87
C ILE A 250 9.17 27.79 -4.38
N GLY A 251 8.05 28.15 -5.01
CA GLY A 251 7.92 28.17 -6.47
C GLY A 251 8.83 29.18 -7.16
N LEU A 252 9.25 30.23 -6.44
CA LEU A 252 10.19 31.26 -6.93
C LEU A 252 11.66 30.83 -6.78
N VAL A 253 11.93 29.78 -5.99
CA VAL A 253 13.30 29.30 -5.74
C VAL A 253 13.65 28.20 -6.75
N ASN A 254 14.76 28.39 -7.46
CA ASN A 254 15.25 27.43 -8.46
C ASN A 254 16.44 26.60 -7.99
N ASP A 255 17.18 27.09 -7.00
CA ASP A 255 18.38 26.45 -6.47
C ASP A 255 18.29 26.34 -4.95
N ILE A 256 18.45 25.11 -4.44
CA ILE A 256 18.42 24.78 -3.02
C ILE A 256 19.66 25.31 -2.28
N ALA A 257 20.74 25.65 -3.00
CA ALA A 257 21.94 26.26 -2.45
C ALA A 257 21.88 27.80 -2.42
N SER A 258 20.82 28.41 -2.94
CA SER A 258 20.70 29.87 -3.01
C SER A 258 20.42 30.49 -1.62
N PRO A 259 20.90 31.71 -1.33
CA PRO A 259 20.53 32.44 -0.11
C PRO A 259 19.01 32.62 0.05
N ALA A 260 18.29 32.76 -1.07
CA ALA A 260 16.84 32.83 -1.08
C ALA A 260 16.18 31.55 -0.52
N PHE A 261 16.78 30.37 -0.73
CA PHE A 261 16.29 29.13 -0.12
C PHE A 261 16.55 29.11 1.39
N GLU A 262 17.68 29.65 1.86
CA GLU A 262 18.01 29.72 3.28
C GLU A 262 17.07 30.68 4.04
N GLU A 263 16.77 31.84 3.45
CA GLU A 263 15.75 32.77 3.95
C GLU A 263 14.37 32.11 4.00
N LEU A 264 13.97 31.43 2.90
CA LEU A 264 12.73 30.68 2.84
C LEU A 264 12.67 29.59 3.92
N PHE A 265 13.75 28.85 4.13
CA PHE A 265 13.82 27.79 5.12
C PHE A 265 13.71 28.34 6.54
N SER A 266 14.30 29.51 6.78
CA SER A 266 14.19 30.21 8.07
C SER A 266 12.74 30.64 8.35
N GLU A 267 12.01 31.04 7.31
CA GLU A 267 10.59 31.39 7.40
C GLU A 267 9.69 30.14 7.56
N PHE A 268 10.00 29.05 6.86
CA PHE A 268 9.21 27.81 6.83
C PHE A 268 10.04 26.60 7.30
N PRO A 269 10.36 26.51 8.60
CA PRO A 269 11.19 25.43 9.14
C PRO A 269 10.55 24.04 8.96
N GLN A 270 9.23 23.95 8.75
CA GLN A 270 8.55 22.71 8.42
C GLN A 270 8.96 22.11 7.07
N LEU A 271 9.75 22.80 6.24
CA LEU A 271 10.27 22.23 4.99
C LEU A 271 11.08 20.93 5.20
N THR A 272 11.63 20.70 6.40
CA THR A 272 12.27 19.43 6.76
C THR A 272 11.32 18.24 6.69
N ASN A 273 10.02 18.47 6.90
CA ASN A 273 8.96 17.47 6.78
C ASN A 273 8.69 17.06 5.33
N TYR A 274 9.25 17.79 4.35
CA TYR A 274 8.95 17.64 2.93
C TYR A 274 10.17 17.18 2.12
N TYR A 275 11.08 16.42 2.73
CA TYR A 275 12.28 15.95 2.03
C TYR A 275 11.97 15.23 0.71
N SER A 276 10.90 14.42 0.65
CA SER A 276 10.48 13.74 -0.59
C SER A 276 10.09 14.69 -1.74
N TYR A 277 9.67 15.92 -1.41
CA TYR A 277 9.45 16.98 -2.38
C TYR A 277 10.79 17.64 -2.75
N LEU A 278 11.57 18.07 -1.75
CA LEU A 278 12.86 18.74 -1.96
C LEU A 278 13.79 17.93 -2.87
N ARG A 279 13.92 16.63 -2.61
CA ARG A 279 14.78 15.73 -3.40
C ARG A 279 14.40 15.62 -4.88
N ARG A 280 13.11 15.78 -5.20
CA ARG A 280 12.57 15.69 -6.57
C ARG A 280 12.58 17.04 -7.27
N ARG A 281 12.26 18.12 -6.55
CA ARG A 281 12.21 19.48 -7.09
C ARG A 281 13.58 20.03 -7.43
N PHE A 282 14.55 19.76 -6.56
CA PHE A 282 15.91 20.26 -6.69
C PHE A 282 16.81 19.08 -7.06
N SER A 283 17.28 19.05 -8.30
CA SER A 283 18.34 18.16 -8.73
C SER A 283 19.68 18.75 -8.29
N GLY A 284 20.52 17.98 -7.62
CA GLY A 284 21.86 18.44 -7.23
C GLY A 284 22.20 18.16 -5.77
N ARG A 285 23.31 18.74 -5.35
CA ARG A 285 23.87 18.56 -4.01
C ARG A 285 23.07 19.35 -2.98
N LEU A 286 22.96 18.78 -1.78
CA LEU A 286 22.35 19.44 -0.64
C LEU A 286 23.44 20.22 0.11
N PRO A 287 23.21 21.52 0.44
CA PRO A 287 24.07 22.26 1.33
C PRO A 287 24.21 21.55 2.68
N LEU A 288 25.39 21.61 3.29
CA LEU A 288 25.65 20.94 4.58
C LEU A 288 24.70 21.41 5.69
N TRP A 289 24.41 22.70 5.76
CA TRP A 289 23.48 23.26 6.75
C TRP A 289 22.08 22.64 6.60
N LEU A 290 21.62 22.38 5.38
CA LEU A 290 20.31 21.78 5.13
C LEU A 290 20.32 20.30 5.53
N VAL A 291 21.41 19.59 5.24
CA VAL A 291 21.60 18.20 5.70
C VAL A 291 21.52 18.13 7.22
N GLN A 292 22.19 19.04 7.93
CA GLN A 292 22.11 19.15 9.39
C GLN A 292 20.66 19.36 9.84
N LYS A 293 19.94 20.33 9.26
CA LYS A 293 18.54 20.60 9.62
C LYS A 293 17.60 19.43 9.32
N LEU A 294 17.82 18.70 8.23
CA LEU A 294 17.07 17.49 7.92
C LEU A 294 17.33 16.40 8.97
N MET A 295 18.59 16.18 9.36
CA MET A 295 18.94 15.21 10.40
C MET A 295 18.42 15.60 11.79
N GLU A 296 18.29 16.90 12.06
CA GLU A 296 17.75 17.43 13.33
C GLU A 296 16.22 17.33 13.40
N ARG A 297 15.50 17.61 12.31
CA ARG A 297 14.05 17.90 12.37
C ARG A 297 13.16 17.09 11.44
N ALA A 298 13.70 16.48 10.38
CA ALA A 298 12.86 15.65 9.50
C ALA A 298 12.41 14.40 10.27
N PRO A 299 11.21 13.85 10.01
CA PRO A 299 10.76 12.63 10.69
C PRO A 299 11.81 11.52 10.58
N LEU A 300 12.12 10.84 11.70
CA LEU A 300 13.18 9.83 11.74
C LEU A 300 12.98 8.72 10.70
N GLU A 301 11.73 8.33 10.42
CA GLU A 301 11.41 7.40 9.33
C GLU A 301 11.94 7.87 7.97
N ASP A 302 11.79 9.15 7.63
CA ASP A 302 12.32 9.70 6.37
C ASP A 302 13.85 9.80 6.41
N VAL A 303 14.43 10.14 7.58
CA VAL A 303 15.88 10.16 7.77
C VAL A 303 16.49 8.79 7.48
N PHE A 304 15.94 7.70 8.03
CA PHE A 304 16.44 6.35 7.77
C PHE A 304 16.20 5.90 6.34
N TRP A 305 14.99 6.19 5.82
CA TRP A 305 14.64 5.78 4.46
C TRP A 305 15.54 6.42 3.40
N PHE A 306 15.94 7.67 3.62
CA PHE A 306 16.79 8.41 2.69
C PHE A 306 18.22 8.63 3.19
N TYR A 307 18.67 7.95 4.25
CA TYR A 307 19.96 8.22 4.89
C TYR A 307 21.12 8.17 3.90
N GLY A 308 21.19 7.10 3.11
CA GLY A 308 22.20 6.93 2.07
C GLY A 308 22.18 8.09 1.08
N GLU A 309 21.00 8.43 0.55
CA GLU A 309 20.85 9.52 -0.42
C GLU A 309 21.19 10.89 0.16
N ILE A 310 20.74 11.20 1.39
CA ILE A 310 21.03 12.49 2.04
C ILE A 310 22.53 12.67 2.17
N LEU A 311 23.25 11.63 2.61
CA LEU A 311 24.70 11.67 2.70
C LEU A 311 25.37 11.71 1.32
N ASP A 312 24.92 10.89 0.37
CA ASP A 312 25.51 10.80 -0.96
C ASP A 312 25.32 12.12 -1.74
N ARG A 313 24.25 12.88 -1.46
CA ARG A 313 23.98 14.21 -2.03
C ARG A 313 24.62 15.36 -1.26
N SER A 314 25.19 15.15 -0.08
CA SER A 314 25.88 16.22 0.64
C SER A 314 27.03 16.79 -0.20
N ALA A 315 27.10 18.12 -0.31
CA ALA A 315 27.93 18.78 -1.31
C ALA A 315 29.44 18.47 -1.23
N ASP A 316 29.92 18.02 -0.07
CA ASP A 316 31.34 17.87 0.24
C ASP A 316 31.90 16.45 0.08
N ARG A 317 31.13 15.52 -0.50
CA ARG A 317 31.57 14.11 -0.50
C ARG A 317 32.72 13.76 -1.45
N LEU A 318 33.05 14.57 -2.45
CA LEU A 318 33.90 14.14 -3.57
C LEU A 318 35.33 14.71 -3.68
N SER A 319 35.80 15.64 -2.83
CA SER A 319 37.11 16.28 -3.09
C SER A 319 38.24 16.12 -2.06
N SER A 320 38.03 15.69 -0.80
CA SER A 320 39.19 15.45 0.09
C SER A 320 38.97 14.40 1.19
N LYS A 321 40.02 13.60 1.44
CA LYS A 321 40.15 12.61 2.54
C LYS A 321 40.70 13.28 3.82
N THR A 322 40.08 14.36 4.29
CA THR A 322 40.58 15.10 5.48
C THR A 322 39.77 14.77 6.73
N ASP A 323 40.43 14.86 7.90
CA ASP A 323 39.88 14.56 9.23
C ASP A 323 38.65 15.41 9.59
N ALA A 324 38.52 16.62 9.03
CA ALA A 324 37.37 17.49 9.24
C ALA A 324 36.04 16.85 8.79
N LYS A 325 36.05 16.06 7.72
CA LYS A 325 34.87 15.39 7.17
C LYS A 325 34.37 14.25 8.07
N MET A 326 35.28 13.57 8.76
CA MET A 326 34.91 12.56 9.76
C MET A 326 34.21 13.22 10.95
N LEU A 327 34.65 14.40 11.37
CA LEU A 327 34.04 15.13 12.48
C LEU A 327 32.62 15.61 12.16
N GLU A 328 32.37 16.11 10.95
CA GLU A 328 31.03 16.54 10.52
C GLU A 328 30.06 15.38 10.41
N THR A 329 30.48 14.27 9.78
CA THR A 329 29.64 13.06 9.68
C THR A 329 29.29 12.53 11.07
N LYS A 330 30.28 12.52 11.98
CA LYS A 330 30.06 12.13 13.37
C LYS A 330 29.01 13.02 14.05
N THR A 331 29.05 14.33 13.81
CA THR A 331 28.07 15.27 14.39
C THR A 331 26.64 15.00 13.89
N LEU A 332 26.48 14.68 12.61
CA LEU A 332 25.18 14.28 12.04
C LEU A 332 24.69 12.96 12.65
N GLU A 333 25.58 11.98 12.79
CA GLU A 333 25.25 10.69 13.39
C GLU A 333 24.93 10.80 14.88
N ASP A 334 25.64 11.64 15.62
CA ASP A 334 25.37 11.95 17.02
C ASP A 334 23.99 12.61 17.20
N THR A 335 23.57 13.43 16.23
CA THR A 335 22.21 14.02 16.20
C THR A 335 21.15 12.94 16.06
N VAL A 336 21.32 12.02 15.11
CA VAL A 336 20.38 10.90 14.92
C VAL A 336 20.39 9.97 16.14
N ARG A 337 21.57 9.72 16.75
CA ARG A 337 21.68 8.95 17.99
C ARG A 337 20.87 9.59 19.11
N ALA A 338 21.05 10.89 19.36
CA ALA A 338 20.36 11.60 20.43
C ALA A 338 18.84 11.57 20.25
N ARG A 339 18.34 11.64 19.01
CA ARG A 339 16.90 11.53 18.70
C ARG A 339 16.34 10.14 18.98
N LEU A 340 17.09 9.08 18.62
CA LEU A 340 16.72 7.69 18.94
C LEU A 340 16.73 7.43 20.45
N GLU A 341 17.76 7.90 21.15
CA GLU A 341 17.88 7.78 22.62
C GLU A 341 16.83 8.61 23.37
N GLY A 342 16.34 9.68 22.74
CA GLY A 342 15.19 10.46 23.21
C GLY A 342 13.83 9.79 22.95
N GLU A 343 13.82 8.55 22.46
CA GLU A 343 12.62 7.76 22.16
C GLU A 343 11.65 8.48 21.22
N GLU A 344 12.17 9.26 20.27
CA GLU A 344 11.33 9.92 19.27
C GLU A 344 10.54 8.88 18.47
N GLU A 345 9.22 9.07 18.37
CA GLU A 345 8.34 8.17 17.65
C GLU A 345 8.74 8.09 16.17
N LEU A 346 8.99 6.87 15.68
CA LEU A 346 9.44 6.69 14.29
C LEU A 346 8.31 6.87 13.26
N ASP A 347 7.09 6.43 13.58
CA ASP A 347 5.94 6.45 12.65
C ASP A 347 4.95 7.59 12.95
N VAL A 348 5.45 8.80 13.15
CA VAL A 348 4.63 10.00 13.47
C VAL A 348 3.46 10.20 12.48
N ARG A 349 3.62 9.76 11.23
CA ARG A 349 2.63 9.94 10.17
C ARG A 349 1.72 8.73 9.95
N GLY A 350 1.88 7.65 10.70
CA GLY A 350 1.14 6.41 10.50
C GLY A 350 1.28 5.83 9.08
N ARG A 351 2.43 6.07 8.43
CA ARG A 351 2.73 5.54 7.08
C ARG A 351 3.09 4.06 7.14
N GLY A 352 3.43 3.56 8.33
CA GLY A 352 3.75 2.16 8.57
C GLY A 352 5.06 1.70 7.94
N ARG A 353 5.96 2.62 7.54
CA ARG A 353 7.28 2.23 6.99
C ARG A 353 8.30 2.00 8.10
N ALA A 354 8.07 2.50 9.32
CA ALA A 354 8.91 2.21 10.48
C ALA A 354 8.46 0.97 11.28
N ASN A 355 8.08 -0.12 10.60
CA ASN A 355 7.82 -1.39 11.29
C ASN A 355 9.09 -2.23 11.44
N TYR A 356 9.05 -3.20 12.37
CA TYR A 356 10.18 -4.09 12.71
C TYR A 356 10.97 -4.57 11.49
N GLY A 357 10.29 -5.14 10.49
CA GLY A 357 10.94 -5.69 9.30
C GLY A 357 11.76 -4.66 8.54
N LYS A 358 11.19 -3.46 8.35
CA LYS A 358 11.88 -2.38 7.65
C LYS A 358 13.01 -1.79 8.50
N LEU A 359 12.83 -1.65 9.81
CA LEU A 359 13.87 -1.16 10.71
C LEU A 359 15.08 -2.07 10.73
N VAL A 360 14.88 -3.39 10.80
CA VAL A 360 15.97 -4.37 10.75
C VAL A 360 16.65 -4.41 9.37
N GLN A 361 15.90 -4.25 8.28
CA GLN A 361 16.52 -4.08 6.94
C GLN A 361 17.36 -2.80 6.84
N SER A 362 16.86 -1.69 7.38
CA SER A 362 17.62 -0.44 7.46
C SER A 362 18.87 -0.63 8.31
N LEU A 363 18.77 -1.33 9.45
CA LEU A 363 19.90 -1.67 10.32
C LEU A 363 20.97 -2.48 9.57
N LEU A 364 20.59 -3.53 8.84
CA LEU A 364 21.51 -4.33 8.02
C LEU A 364 22.22 -3.48 6.96
N THR A 365 21.51 -2.54 6.35
CA THR A 365 22.06 -1.62 5.35
C THR A 365 23.02 -0.61 5.98
N LEU A 366 22.64 -0.01 7.10
CA LEU A 366 23.42 0.99 7.83
C LEU A 366 24.66 0.41 8.51
N ARG A 367 24.60 -0.86 8.92
CA ARG A 367 25.76 -1.60 9.45
C ARG A 367 26.89 -1.69 8.42
N LYS A 368 26.57 -1.92 7.13
CA LYS A 368 27.56 -1.92 6.04
C LYS A 368 28.26 -0.57 5.90
N ARG A 369 27.60 0.52 6.31
CA ARG A 369 28.14 1.89 6.34
C ARG A 369 28.84 2.26 7.66
N GLN A 370 28.84 1.37 8.66
CA GLN A 370 29.48 1.57 9.97
C GLN A 370 29.02 2.84 10.71
N VAL A 371 27.73 3.19 10.62
CA VAL A 371 27.19 4.37 11.30
C VAL A 371 27.29 4.24 12.81
N SER A 372 27.59 5.34 13.50
CA SER A 372 27.87 5.34 14.95
C SER A 372 26.61 5.31 15.83
N PHE A 373 25.41 5.50 15.27
CA PHE A 373 24.13 5.36 15.98
C PHE A 373 23.52 3.96 15.87
N LEU A 374 24.26 2.98 15.30
CA LEU A 374 23.79 1.61 15.12
C LEU A 374 23.27 0.97 16.43
N PRO A 375 23.92 1.11 17.60
CA PRO A 375 23.42 0.54 18.84
C PRO A 375 22.06 1.11 19.28
N ALA A 376 21.83 2.40 19.10
CA ALA A 376 20.54 3.04 19.43
C ALA A 376 19.42 2.54 18.50
N LEU A 377 19.72 2.37 17.21
CA LEU A 377 18.78 1.79 16.26
C LEU A 377 18.48 0.32 16.59
N MET A 378 19.48 -0.46 17.01
CA MET A 378 19.27 -1.83 17.48
C MET A 378 18.31 -1.87 18.67
N ALA A 379 18.51 -1.03 19.69
CA ALA A 379 17.61 -0.94 20.84
C ALA A 379 16.17 -0.62 20.43
N THR A 380 16.01 0.27 19.44
CA THR A 380 14.69 0.62 18.90
C THR A 380 14.03 -0.56 18.17
N CYS A 381 14.80 -1.32 17.39
CA CYS A 381 14.32 -2.54 16.75
C CYS A 381 13.88 -3.60 17.78
N GLU A 382 14.63 -3.76 18.87
CA GLU A 382 14.30 -4.70 19.97
C GLU A 382 13.02 -4.28 20.69
N ALA A 383 12.85 -3.00 20.98
CA ALA A 383 11.63 -2.47 21.58
C ALA A 383 10.40 -2.74 20.70
N GLU A 384 10.53 -2.58 19.38
CA GLU A 384 9.43 -2.89 18.45
C GLU A 384 9.17 -4.40 18.35
N LEU A 385 10.19 -5.25 18.42
CA LEU A 385 10.03 -6.71 18.47
C LEU A 385 9.28 -7.15 19.75
N LEU A 386 9.65 -6.58 20.89
CA LEU A 386 8.98 -6.82 22.18
C LEU A 386 7.52 -6.36 22.12
N ARG A 387 7.25 -5.18 21.57
CA ARG A 387 5.88 -4.68 21.36
C ARG A 387 5.04 -5.63 20.50
N LEU A 388 5.63 -6.23 19.47
CA LEU A 388 4.95 -7.23 18.64
C LEU A 388 4.70 -8.52 19.42
N LYS A 389 5.64 -8.98 20.24
CA LYS A 389 5.46 -10.12 21.14
C LYS A 389 4.29 -9.88 22.11
N ASP A 390 4.25 -8.73 22.76
CA ASP A 390 3.16 -8.37 23.69
C ASP A 390 1.80 -8.29 22.97
N LYS A 391 1.79 -7.79 21.73
CA LYS A 391 0.56 -7.64 20.94
C LYS A 391 -0.07 -8.96 20.52
N TYR A 392 0.74 -9.92 20.07
CA TYR A 392 0.24 -11.17 19.51
C TYR A 392 0.18 -12.31 20.55
N GLY A 393 0.84 -12.13 21.71
CA GLY A 393 0.90 -13.13 22.75
C GLY A 393 1.73 -14.34 22.36
N GLU A 394 1.76 -15.34 23.25
CA GLU A 394 2.35 -16.64 22.95
C GLU A 394 1.32 -17.50 22.21
N SER A 395 1.78 -18.20 21.17
CA SER A 395 0.97 -19.16 20.41
C SER A 395 1.54 -20.56 20.59
N ASP A 396 0.65 -21.54 20.77
CA ASP A 396 1.02 -22.96 20.80
C ASP A 396 1.29 -23.54 19.40
N ALA A 397 1.08 -22.74 18.34
CA ALA A 397 1.31 -23.17 16.97
C ALA A 397 2.79 -23.46 16.73
N ARG A 398 3.10 -24.66 16.22
CA ARG A 398 4.46 -25.06 15.89
C ARG A 398 4.78 -24.62 14.47
N ILE A 399 5.68 -23.65 14.35
CA ILE A 399 6.03 -23.06 13.06
C ILE A 399 7.47 -23.39 12.71
N ALA A 400 7.72 -23.72 11.44
CA ALA A 400 9.07 -23.86 10.89
C ALA A 400 9.28 -22.88 9.74
N VAL A 401 10.30 -22.05 9.82
CA VAL A 401 10.73 -21.16 8.74
C VAL A 401 11.87 -21.82 7.99
N LEU A 402 11.65 -22.11 6.71
CA LEU A 402 12.63 -22.73 5.81
C LEU A 402 13.19 -21.63 4.90
N GLY A 403 14.39 -21.13 5.19
CA GLY A 403 15.06 -20.09 4.42
C GLY A 403 15.93 -20.65 3.30
N ASP A 404 15.73 -20.18 2.08
CA ASP A 404 16.60 -20.49 0.95
C ASP A 404 17.97 -19.80 1.11
N CYS A 405 19.03 -20.59 1.11
CA CYS A 405 20.41 -20.12 1.09
C CYS A 405 21.18 -20.68 -0.12
N SER A 406 20.49 -20.91 -1.25
CA SER A 406 21.12 -21.24 -2.54
C SER A 406 21.88 -20.04 -3.13
N GLY A 407 22.77 -20.27 -4.10
CA GLY A 407 23.79 -19.30 -4.53
C GLY A 407 23.27 -17.92 -5.00
N SER A 408 22.04 -17.81 -5.49
CA SER A 408 21.41 -16.56 -5.91
C SER A 408 20.60 -15.86 -4.82
N MET A 409 20.46 -16.47 -3.65
CA MET A 409 19.37 -16.17 -2.70
C MET A 409 19.85 -15.51 -1.40
N GLN A 410 20.90 -14.68 -1.44
CA GLN A 410 21.32 -13.94 -0.24
C GLN A 410 20.20 -13.03 0.31
N VAL A 411 19.34 -12.53 -0.59
CA VAL A 411 18.13 -11.78 -0.21
C VAL A 411 17.13 -12.64 0.57
N ALA A 412 16.99 -13.93 0.22
CA ALA A 412 16.16 -14.85 1.00
C ALA A 412 16.80 -15.18 2.35
N VAL A 413 18.13 -15.28 2.45
CA VAL A 413 18.80 -15.43 3.75
C VAL A 413 18.47 -14.27 4.68
N GLU A 414 18.65 -13.03 4.21
CA GLU A 414 18.33 -11.82 4.99
C GLU A 414 16.83 -11.78 5.35
N THR A 415 15.95 -12.01 4.37
CA THR A 415 14.49 -11.99 4.59
C THR A 415 14.02 -13.10 5.53
N ALA A 416 14.49 -14.33 5.35
CA ALA A 416 14.16 -15.47 6.19
C ALA A 416 14.67 -15.30 7.62
N THR A 417 15.81 -14.65 7.81
CA THR A 417 16.31 -14.33 9.16
C THR A 417 15.42 -13.30 9.84
N ILE A 418 14.98 -12.25 9.12
CA ILE A 418 14.07 -11.23 9.68
C ILE A 418 12.69 -11.84 9.97
N VAL A 419 12.10 -12.57 9.01
CA VAL A 419 10.82 -13.28 9.20
C VAL A 419 10.95 -14.29 10.33
N GLY A 420 12.01 -15.10 10.32
CA GLY A 420 12.36 -16.05 11.37
C GLY A 420 12.42 -15.36 12.73
N SER A 421 13.08 -14.22 12.84
CA SER A 421 13.19 -13.51 14.12
C SER A 421 11.86 -13.09 14.72
N LEU A 422 10.98 -12.60 13.86
CA LEU A 422 9.66 -12.17 14.23
C LEU A 422 8.81 -13.38 14.67
N LEU A 423 8.83 -14.46 13.89
CA LEU A 423 8.05 -15.66 14.17
C LEU A 423 8.62 -16.48 15.34
N SER A 424 9.93 -16.50 15.54
CA SER A 424 10.57 -17.13 16.71
C SER A 424 10.18 -16.39 17.99
N SER A 425 10.18 -15.06 17.95
CA SER A 425 9.86 -14.24 19.13
C SER A 425 8.38 -14.24 19.50
N VAL A 426 7.50 -14.31 18.50
CA VAL A 426 6.03 -14.20 18.68
C VAL A 426 5.36 -15.59 18.72
N LEU A 427 5.77 -16.52 17.87
CA LEU A 427 5.08 -17.79 17.62
C LEU A 427 6.00 -19.01 17.82
N ASN A 428 7.09 -18.86 18.57
CA ASN A 428 8.05 -19.93 18.88
C ASN A 428 8.51 -20.72 17.63
N ALA A 429 8.66 -20.03 16.51
CA ALA A 429 9.08 -20.65 15.26
C ALA A 429 10.56 -21.09 15.27
N GLU A 430 10.86 -22.18 14.56
CA GLU A 430 12.23 -22.64 14.30
C GLU A 430 12.69 -22.22 12.90
N LEU A 431 13.77 -21.44 12.81
CA LEU A 431 14.44 -21.11 11.56
C LEU A 431 15.49 -22.18 11.21
N VAL A 432 15.37 -22.70 9.99
CA VAL A 432 16.36 -23.55 9.34
C VAL A 432 16.60 -23.05 7.92
N PHE A 433 17.79 -23.29 7.39
CA PHE A 433 18.14 -22.94 6.02
C PHE A 433 18.30 -24.19 5.16
N PHE A 434 18.17 -24.02 3.85
CA PHE A 434 18.46 -25.06 2.88
C PHE A 434 19.23 -24.52 1.68
N ASN A 435 20.14 -25.35 1.18
CA ASN A 435 20.72 -25.25 -0.16
C ASN A 435 20.65 -26.64 -0.79
N ASP A 436 21.76 -27.29 -1.14
CA ASP A 436 21.76 -28.73 -1.46
C ASP A 436 21.63 -29.62 -0.21
N GLN A 437 21.81 -29.03 0.98
CA GLN A 437 21.80 -29.68 2.29
C GLN A 437 20.96 -28.87 3.29
N LEU A 438 20.62 -29.50 4.42
CA LEU A 438 20.10 -28.81 5.60
C LEU A 438 21.22 -27.95 6.21
N ARG A 439 20.92 -26.69 6.52
CA ARG A 439 21.82 -25.78 7.20
C ARG A 439 21.13 -25.23 8.45
N MET A 440 21.65 -25.58 9.62
CA MET A 440 21.16 -25.04 10.89
C MET A 440 21.92 -23.75 11.21
N PRO A 441 21.25 -22.64 11.57
CA PRO A 441 21.94 -21.56 12.23
C PRO A 441 22.47 -22.05 13.58
N ASP A 442 23.54 -21.44 14.08
CA ASP A 442 24.14 -21.78 15.37
C ASP A 442 23.26 -21.36 16.56
N ARG A 443 22.32 -20.44 16.33
CA ARG A 443 21.28 -20.02 17.26
C ARG A 443 20.00 -19.63 16.51
N GLN A 444 18.87 -19.70 17.20
CA GLN A 444 17.61 -19.21 16.67
C GLN A 444 17.55 -17.68 16.80
N PRO A 445 16.95 -16.97 15.83
CA PRO A 445 16.89 -15.52 15.89
C PRO A 445 15.84 -15.05 16.92
N ALA A 446 16.20 -14.91 18.19
CA ALA A 446 15.27 -14.43 19.22
C ALA A 446 15.43 -12.92 19.52
N SER A 447 16.44 -12.30 18.91
CA SER A 447 16.81 -10.89 19.07
C SER A 447 17.31 -10.30 17.75
N VAL A 448 17.36 -8.98 17.68
CA VAL A 448 17.97 -8.23 16.57
C VAL A 448 19.47 -8.54 16.46
N GLU A 449 20.15 -8.75 17.59
CA GLU A 449 21.55 -9.20 17.60
C GLU A 449 21.71 -10.57 16.92
N ASP A 450 20.81 -11.52 17.19
CA ASP A 450 20.84 -12.82 16.53
C ASP A 450 20.60 -12.69 15.03
N VAL A 451 19.70 -11.79 14.59
CA VAL A 451 19.51 -11.50 13.15
C VAL A 451 20.81 -11.02 12.52
N LEU A 452 21.48 -10.06 13.15
CA LEU A 452 22.76 -9.52 12.69
C LEU A 452 23.86 -10.59 12.64
N HIS A 453 23.84 -11.54 13.57
CA HIS A 453 24.79 -12.64 13.62
C HIS A 453 24.53 -13.67 12.52
N ILE A 454 23.29 -14.15 12.40
CA ILE A 454 22.89 -15.20 11.45
C ILE A 454 23.06 -14.73 10.01
N THR A 455 22.69 -13.48 9.70
CA THR A 455 22.89 -12.90 8.36
C THR A 455 24.37 -12.76 7.99
N GLN A 456 25.29 -12.80 8.95
CA GLN A 456 26.72 -12.83 8.70
C GLN A 456 27.28 -14.25 8.58
N SER A 457 26.79 -15.19 9.38
CA SER A 457 27.30 -16.56 9.40
C SER A 457 26.75 -17.42 8.26
N ILE A 458 25.51 -17.18 7.82
CA ILE A 458 24.87 -17.89 6.72
C ILE A 458 25.11 -17.15 5.40
N ARG A 459 25.62 -17.88 4.41
CA ARG A 459 25.90 -17.38 3.06
C ARG A 459 25.10 -18.17 2.03
N ALA A 460 24.60 -17.44 1.04
CA ALA A 460 23.99 -18.01 -0.16
C ALA A 460 25.03 -18.77 -0.99
N GLU A 461 24.84 -20.08 -1.16
CA GLU A 461 25.75 -20.95 -1.91
C GLU A 461 25.04 -22.19 -2.48
N ARG A 462 25.61 -22.79 -3.52
CA ARG A 462 25.19 -24.09 -4.08
C ARG A 462 23.76 -24.09 -4.68
N ARG A 463 23.17 -25.30 -4.77
CA ARG A 463 21.89 -25.62 -5.41
C ARG A 463 20.71 -25.39 -4.47
N THR A 464 19.50 -25.57 -4.98
CA THR A 464 18.23 -25.27 -4.30
C THR A 464 17.47 -26.58 -4.05
N ASN A 465 17.46 -27.04 -2.79
CA ASN A 465 16.82 -28.27 -2.33
C ASN A 465 15.97 -28.01 -1.06
N PRO A 466 14.80 -27.36 -1.18
CA PRO A 466 13.91 -27.13 -0.04
C PRO A 466 13.49 -28.43 0.67
N ALA A 467 13.45 -29.56 -0.05
CA ALA A 467 13.18 -30.87 0.53
C ALA A 467 14.22 -31.27 1.60
N ALA A 468 15.48 -30.80 1.50
CA ALA A 468 16.51 -31.09 2.49
C ALA A 468 16.16 -30.56 3.89
N ALA A 469 15.56 -29.38 3.98
CA ALA A 469 15.09 -28.83 5.26
C ALA A 469 13.86 -29.57 5.78
N LEU A 470 12.89 -29.86 4.90
CA LEU A 470 11.67 -30.59 5.27
C LEU A 470 11.95 -32.02 5.73
N ALA A 471 12.95 -32.69 5.15
CA ALA A 471 13.32 -34.06 5.47
C ALA A 471 13.68 -34.25 6.95
N ARG A 472 14.22 -33.23 7.61
CA ARG A 472 14.47 -33.26 9.04
C ARG A 472 13.19 -33.53 9.82
N TYR A 473 12.16 -32.69 9.62
CA TYR A 473 10.90 -32.79 10.34
C TYR A 473 10.16 -34.10 10.03
N TYR A 474 10.25 -34.56 8.78
CA TYR A 474 9.71 -35.86 8.38
C TYR A 474 10.45 -37.03 9.09
N ASN A 475 11.77 -37.05 9.04
CA ASN A 475 12.56 -38.14 9.63
C ASN A 475 12.46 -38.18 11.16
N GLU A 476 12.43 -37.01 11.81
CA GLU A 476 12.26 -36.88 13.27
C GLU A 476 10.80 -37.13 13.71
N GLN A 477 9.86 -37.25 12.76
CA GLN A 477 8.41 -37.27 13.04
C GLN A 477 7.99 -36.06 13.90
N LYS A 478 8.66 -34.92 13.71
CA LYS A 478 8.41 -33.68 14.46
C LYS A 478 7.19 -32.98 13.87
N PRO A 479 6.06 -32.89 14.59
CA PRO A 479 4.85 -32.25 14.09
C PRO A 479 5.02 -30.72 14.05
N ILE A 480 4.73 -30.14 12.90
CA ILE A 480 4.77 -28.70 12.57
C ILE A 480 3.44 -28.36 11.95
N ASP A 481 2.79 -27.32 12.45
CA ASP A 481 1.47 -26.90 12.02
C ASP A 481 1.56 -26.01 10.78
N LEU A 482 2.63 -25.23 10.67
CA LEU A 482 2.84 -24.31 9.56
C LEU A 482 4.30 -24.22 9.13
N PHE A 483 4.54 -24.50 7.85
CA PHE A 483 5.83 -24.27 7.20
C PHE A 483 5.80 -22.94 6.44
N VAL A 484 6.71 -22.03 6.78
CA VAL A 484 6.95 -20.78 6.05
C VAL A 484 8.20 -20.95 5.19
N VAL A 485 8.04 -21.08 3.88
CA VAL A 485 9.14 -21.33 2.94
C VAL A 485 9.52 -20.02 2.24
N VAL A 486 10.74 -19.55 2.45
CA VAL A 486 11.25 -18.27 1.92
C VAL A 486 12.21 -18.56 0.77
N THR A 487 11.77 -18.44 -0.49
CA THR A 487 12.49 -18.95 -1.69
C THR A 487 12.03 -18.27 -2.98
N ASP A 488 12.76 -18.43 -4.08
CA ASP A 488 12.30 -18.13 -5.46
C ASP A 488 11.50 -19.29 -6.08
N GLU A 489 11.28 -20.36 -5.33
CA GLU A 489 10.61 -21.61 -5.71
C GLU A 489 11.34 -22.46 -6.77
N VAL A 490 12.58 -22.16 -7.14
CA VAL A 490 13.30 -22.90 -8.20
C VAL A 490 14.02 -24.13 -7.63
N GLU A 491 13.26 -25.16 -7.28
CA GLU A 491 13.81 -26.45 -6.85
C GLU A 491 14.54 -27.17 -7.99
N ASN A 492 15.82 -27.53 -7.79
CA ASN A 492 16.68 -28.15 -8.81
C ASN A 492 17.48 -29.36 -8.29
N SER A 493 17.11 -29.89 -7.12
CA SER A 493 17.68 -31.09 -6.53
C SER A 493 16.59 -31.86 -5.76
N THR A 494 16.93 -33.06 -5.29
CA THR A 494 16.05 -33.91 -4.47
C THR A 494 16.78 -34.35 -3.20
N VAL A 495 16.03 -34.81 -2.21
CA VAL A 495 16.58 -35.42 -0.98
C VAL A 495 16.19 -36.89 -0.93
N THR A 496 17.09 -37.75 -0.44
CA THR A 496 16.79 -39.17 -0.27
C THR A 496 16.20 -39.42 1.11
N VAL A 497 14.97 -39.92 1.17
CA VAL A 497 14.27 -40.31 2.42
C VAL A 497 13.76 -41.74 2.34
N ASP A 498 13.42 -42.31 3.49
CA ASP A 498 12.75 -43.60 3.57
C ASP A 498 11.23 -43.42 3.45
N VAL A 499 10.65 -43.94 2.36
CA VAL A 499 9.22 -43.82 2.04
C VAL A 499 8.52 -45.16 2.30
N PRO A 500 7.37 -45.19 3.01
CA PRO A 500 6.58 -46.40 3.16
C PRO A 500 5.96 -46.82 1.81
N THR A 501 6.51 -47.86 1.17
CA THR A 501 5.96 -48.42 -0.08
C THR A 501 5.19 -49.71 0.21
N THR A 502 3.92 -49.77 -0.16
CA THR A 502 3.13 -51.01 -0.06
C THR A 502 3.42 -51.91 -1.27
N ILE A 503 4.09 -53.03 -1.04
CA ILE A 503 4.35 -54.03 -2.09
C ILE A 503 3.33 -55.15 -1.95
N GLU A 504 2.59 -55.44 -3.03
CA GLU A 504 1.77 -56.64 -3.10
C GLU A 504 2.68 -57.86 -3.32
N ALA A 505 2.72 -58.77 -2.35
CA ALA A 505 3.46 -60.02 -2.51
C ALA A 505 2.93 -60.76 -3.76
N LYS A 506 3.84 -61.15 -4.68
CA LYS A 506 3.49 -61.95 -5.86
C LYS A 506 2.59 -63.12 -5.43
N LYS A 507 1.41 -63.24 -6.06
CA LYS A 507 0.45 -64.31 -5.78
C LYS A 507 1.16 -65.67 -5.82
N GLY A 508 1.34 -66.29 -4.66
CA GLY A 508 1.65 -67.72 -4.57
C GLY A 508 0.54 -68.56 -5.20
N LYS A 509 0.83 -69.84 -5.49
CA LYS A 509 -0.07 -70.84 -6.13
C LYS A 509 -1.57 -70.55 -5.93
N LYS A 510 -2.31 -70.54 -7.05
CA LYS A 510 -3.75 -70.29 -7.23
C LYS A 510 -4.56 -70.36 -5.92
N GLY A 511 -4.90 -69.19 -5.36
CA GLY A 511 -5.92 -69.06 -4.31
C GLY A 511 -5.61 -68.11 -3.16
N SER A 512 -4.36 -67.74 -2.94
CA SER A 512 -3.99 -66.84 -1.81
C SER A 512 -4.11 -65.36 -2.19
N LYS A 513 -4.89 -64.58 -1.40
CA LYS A 513 -4.85 -63.10 -1.45
C LYS A 513 -3.45 -62.67 -1.01
N GLY A 514 -2.71 -62.00 -1.88
CA GLY A 514 -1.35 -61.54 -1.57
C GLY A 514 -1.36 -60.69 -0.31
N LYS A 515 -0.55 -61.07 0.68
CA LYS A 515 -0.36 -60.26 1.89
C LYS A 515 0.35 -58.97 1.47
N LYS A 516 -0.31 -57.82 1.62
CA LYS A 516 0.32 -56.51 1.45
C LYS A 516 1.39 -56.35 2.54
N ARG A 517 2.63 -56.06 2.16
CA ARG A 517 3.72 -55.76 3.09
C ARG A 517 4.22 -54.35 2.79
N THR A 518 4.21 -53.50 3.80
CA THR A 518 4.86 -52.19 3.73
C THR A 518 6.35 -52.38 3.92
N VAL A 519 7.15 -51.85 3.00
CA VAL A 519 8.62 -51.85 3.04
C VAL A 519 9.06 -50.39 2.98
N MET A 520 10.05 -50.01 3.78
CA MET A 520 10.67 -48.69 3.67
C MET A 520 11.59 -48.68 2.46
N GLU A 521 11.26 -47.88 1.46
CA GLU A 521 12.04 -47.71 0.24
C GLU A 521 12.79 -46.39 0.29
N ARG A 522 14.12 -46.46 0.20
CA ARG A 522 14.97 -45.27 0.19
C ARG A 522 15.06 -44.70 -1.22
N ARG A 523 14.42 -43.57 -1.48
CA ARG A 523 14.38 -42.95 -2.83
C ARG A 523 14.49 -41.42 -2.79
N PRO A 524 15.00 -40.79 -3.87
CA PRO A 524 14.99 -39.33 -3.99
C PRO A 524 13.55 -38.82 -4.11
N VAL A 525 13.24 -37.77 -3.37
CA VAL A 525 11.96 -37.06 -3.40
C VAL A 525 12.19 -35.54 -3.49
N ALA A 526 11.31 -34.87 -4.22
CA ALA A 526 11.24 -33.41 -4.28
C ALA A 526 10.34 -32.86 -3.15
N PHE A 527 10.36 -31.56 -2.91
CA PHE A 527 9.66 -30.92 -1.80
C PHE A 527 8.15 -31.21 -1.79
N ALA A 528 7.48 -31.05 -2.93
CA ALA A 528 6.02 -31.25 -3.00
C ALA A 528 5.61 -32.69 -2.68
N GLU A 529 6.42 -33.67 -3.09
CA GLU A 529 6.20 -35.08 -2.76
C GLU A 529 6.46 -35.35 -1.28
N LEU A 530 7.57 -34.85 -0.74
CA LEU A 530 7.92 -35.02 0.66
C LEU A 530 6.91 -34.35 1.59
N PHE A 531 6.38 -33.19 1.22
CA PHE A 531 5.33 -32.51 1.98
C PHE A 531 4.02 -33.32 1.99
N THR A 532 3.68 -33.97 0.88
CA THR A 532 2.51 -34.87 0.83
C THR A 532 2.69 -36.03 1.80
N LEU A 533 3.88 -36.66 1.81
CA LEU A 533 4.22 -37.72 2.78
C LEU A 533 4.20 -37.20 4.23
N TYR A 534 4.65 -35.97 4.45
CA TYR A 534 4.62 -35.33 5.76
C TYR A 534 3.18 -35.12 6.27
N VAL A 535 2.28 -34.63 5.41
CA VAL A 535 0.86 -34.48 5.74
C VAL A 535 0.21 -35.85 6.02
N GLU A 536 0.53 -36.86 5.22
CA GLU A 536 -0.04 -38.21 5.39
C GLU A 536 0.42 -38.91 6.67
N HIS A 537 1.70 -38.78 7.03
CA HIS A 537 2.32 -39.62 8.05
C HIS A 537 2.64 -38.89 9.36
N VAL A 538 2.84 -37.56 9.32
CA VAL A 538 3.32 -36.79 10.48
C VAL A 538 2.25 -35.84 11.01
N ASN A 539 1.73 -34.94 10.17
CA ASN A 539 0.72 -33.97 10.59
C ASN A 539 -0.29 -33.67 9.47
N PRO A 540 -1.49 -34.29 9.50
CA PRO A 540 -2.55 -34.06 8.52
C PRO A 540 -3.05 -32.61 8.43
N ALA A 541 -2.85 -31.82 9.49
CA ALA A 541 -3.25 -30.42 9.54
C ALA A 541 -2.14 -29.45 9.07
N ALA A 542 -0.96 -29.95 8.69
CA ALA A 542 0.16 -29.12 8.31
C ALA A 542 -0.14 -28.28 7.07
N LYS A 543 0.12 -26.97 7.17
CA LYS A 543 -0.04 -26.00 6.09
C LYS A 543 1.32 -25.53 5.58
N VAL A 544 1.34 -25.01 4.35
CA VAL A 544 2.54 -24.40 3.75
C VAL A 544 2.23 -23.00 3.22
N PHE A 545 3.09 -22.06 3.59
CA PHE A 545 3.03 -20.65 3.22
C PHE A 545 4.35 -20.24 2.58
N PHE A 546 4.31 -19.72 1.36
CA PHE A 546 5.49 -19.25 0.66
C PHE A 546 5.70 -17.75 0.88
N VAL A 547 6.91 -17.33 1.22
CA VAL A 547 7.40 -15.97 0.98
C VAL A 547 8.26 -16.03 -0.27
N SER A 548 7.66 -15.67 -1.41
CA SER A 548 8.16 -15.98 -2.74
C SER A 548 8.84 -14.77 -3.39
N PHE A 549 9.96 -15.02 -4.05
CA PHE A 549 10.68 -14.03 -4.86
C PHE A 549 10.51 -14.24 -6.38
N ILE A 550 9.43 -14.92 -6.80
CA ILE A 550 9.15 -15.10 -8.21
C ILE A 550 8.91 -13.75 -8.89
N ASP A 551 9.73 -13.47 -9.90
CA ASP A 551 9.51 -12.35 -10.80
C ASP A 551 8.35 -12.65 -11.76
N GLY A 552 7.49 -11.65 -11.97
CA GLY A 552 6.39 -11.71 -12.93
C GLY A 552 5.05 -11.25 -12.37
N PRO A 553 4.00 -11.22 -13.21
CA PRO A 553 2.67 -10.83 -12.76
C PRO A 553 2.13 -11.81 -11.72
N ILE A 554 1.27 -11.29 -10.83
CA ILE A 554 0.70 -12.06 -9.70
C ILE A 554 -0.03 -13.36 -10.13
N THR A 555 -0.42 -13.45 -11.40
CA THR A 555 -1.07 -14.62 -12.00
C THR A 555 -0.12 -15.79 -12.24
N VAL A 556 1.20 -15.58 -12.27
CA VAL A 556 2.19 -16.64 -12.55
C VAL A 556 2.37 -17.50 -11.30
N VAL A 557 1.82 -18.72 -11.29
CA VAL A 557 2.01 -19.64 -10.15
C VAL A 557 3.38 -20.31 -10.23
N GLY A 558 4.14 -20.22 -9.12
CA GLY A 558 5.45 -20.83 -8.95
C GLY A 558 5.47 -22.35 -9.15
N PRO A 559 6.62 -22.91 -9.57
CA PRO A 559 6.71 -24.32 -9.92
C PRO A 559 6.49 -25.23 -8.71
N MET A 560 7.00 -24.89 -7.51
CA MET A 560 6.74 -25.66 -6.29
C MET A 560 5.26 -25.65 -5.92
N ARG A 561 4.62 -24.47 -5.92
CA ARG A 561 3.17 -24.36 -5.66
C ARG A 561 2.34 -25.13 -6.68
N ARG A 562 2.72 -25.12 -7.95
CA ARG A 562 2.05 -25.90 -9.01
C ARG A 562 2.14 -27.40 -8.72
N GLN A 563 3.29 -27.90 -8.29
CA GLN A 563 3.47 -29.30 -7.94
C GLN A 563 2.66 -29.69 -6.69
N LEU A 564 2.62 -28.84 -5.66
CA LEU A 564 1.77 -29.04 -4.48
C LEU A 564 0.29 -29.13 -4.87
N LYS A 565 -0.17 -28.21 -5.72
CA LYS A 565 -1.56 -28.18 -6.21
C LYS A 565 -1.93 -29.45 -6.98
N VAL A 566 -1.04 -29.97 -7.82
CA VAL A 566 -1.25 -31.26 -8.54
C VAL A 566 -1.44 -32.42 -7.57
N ARG A 567 -0.83 -32.34 -6.38
CA ARG A 567 -0.95 -33.34 -5.30
C ARG A 567 -2.10 -33.07 -4.34
N GLY A 568 -2.96 -32.09 -4.63
CA GLY A 568 -4.09 -31.72 -3.77
C GLY A 568 -3.70 -30.99 -2.48
N VAL A 569 -2.46 -30.49 -2.39
CA VAL A 569 -2.01 -29.68 -1.25
C VAL A 569 -2.22 -28.20 -1.58
N GLU A 570 -3.01 -27.53 -0.75
CA GLU A 570 -3.19 -26.08 -0.84
C GLU A 570 -1.99 -25.35 -0.23
N SER A 571 -1.57 -24.28 -0.91
CA SER A 571 -0.45 -23.44 -0.48
C SER A 571 -0.77 -21.97 -0.67
N ARG A 572 -0.36 -21.15 0.30
CA ARG A 572 -0.45 -19.68 0.22
C ARG A 572 0.88 -19.10 -0.21
N GLU A 573 0.84 -17.88 -0.75
CA GLU A 573 2.04 -17.18 -1.21
C GLU A 573 1.95 -15.70 -0.85
N PHE A 574 3.07 -15.16 -0.42
CA PHE A 574 3.30 -13.75 -0.24
C PHE A 574 4.49 -13.35 -1.11
N ARG A 575 4.24 -12.55 -2.15
CA ARG A 575 5.30 -12.16 -3.08
C ARG A 575 6.08 -10.94 -2.62
N MET A 576 7.39 -11.05 -2.73
CA MET A 576 8.34 -9.96 -2.53
C MET A 576 9.16 -9.77 -3.79
N ALA A 577 9.58 -8.53 -4.07
CA ALA A 577 10.49 -8.27 -5.15
C ALA A 577 11.87 -8.85 -4.82
N LEU A 578 12.47 -9.58 -5.77
CA LEU A 578 13.75 -10.27 -5.55
C LEU A 578 14.89 -9.33 -5.17
N ARG A 579 14.96 -8.15 -5.78
CA ARG A 579 16.08 -7.20 -5.53
C ARG A 579 15.89 -6.32 -4.30
N MET A 580 14.64 -6.00 -3.97
CA MET A 580 14.29 -5.08 -2.89
C MET A 580 13.01 -5.59 -2.21
N PRO A 581 13.12 -6.60 -1.33
CA PRO A 581 11.97 -7.09 -0.60
C PRO A 581 11.33 -5.96 0.20
N ASP A 582 10.03 -5.78 -0.01
CA ASP A 582 9.25 -4.80 0.70
C ASP A 582 8.82 -5.36 2.06
N LEU A 583 9.74 -5.30 3.02
CA LEU A 583 9.48 -5.75 4.39
C LEU A 583 8.53 -4.83 5.14
N THR A 584 8.07 -3.71 4.54
CA THR A 584 6.98 -2.94 5.15
C THR A 584 5.70 -3.77 5.24
N LYS A 585 5.61 -4.87 4.48
CA LYS A 585 4.46 -5.77 4.47
C LYS A 585 4.55 -6.93 5.46
N LEU A 586 5.60 -7.06 6.28
CA LEU A 586 5.68 -8.13 7.30
C LEU A 586 4.47 -8.20 8.25
N PRO A 587 3.87 -7.07 8.71
CA PRO A 587 2.64 -7.14 9.50
C PRO A 587 1.49 -7.85 8.79
N GLN A 588 1.46 -7.82 7.46
CA GLN A 588 0.46 -8.54 6.66
C GLN A 588 0.69 -10.05 6.71
N ILE A 589 1.96 -10.48 6.66
CA ILE A 589 2.34 -11.89 6.85
C ILE A 589 1.92 -12.34 8.25
N LEU A 590 2.22 -11.58 9.31
CA LEU A 590 1.79 -11.96 10.66
C LEU A 590 0.28 -12.11 10.79
N ALA A 591 -0.49 -11.17 10.22
CA ALA A 591 -1.95 -11.28 10.26
C ALA A 591 -2.47 -12.48 9.48
N LEU A 592 -1.86 -12.82 8.34
CA LEU A 592 -2.15 -14.03 7.58
C LEU A 592 -1.87 -15.30 8.37
N LEU A 593 -0.70 -15.37 8.99
CA LEU A 593 -0.30 -16.52 9.79
C LEU A 593 -1.18 -16.63 11.03
N SER A 594 -1.55 -15.51 11.67
CA SER A 594 -2.47 -15.49 12.81
C SER A 594 -3.86 -16.01 12.42
N LEU A 595 -4.36 -15.63 11.25
CA LEU A 595 -5.59 -16.15 10.68
C LEU A 595 -5.56 -17.67 10.49
N ASP A 596 -4.41 -18.20 10.05
CA ASP A 596 -4.26 -19.63 9.74
C ASP A 596 -3.96 -20.51 10.94
N SER A 597 -3.29 -19.96 11.95
CA SER A 597 -2.77 -20.68 13.12
C SER A 597 -3.67 -20.59 14.33
N LEU A 598 -4.33 -19.44 14.56
CA LEU A 598 -5.10 -19.22 15.78
C LEU A 598 -6.54 -19.75 15.71
N GLY A 599 -6.98 -20.23 14.55
CA GLY A 599 -8.33 -20.82 14.38
C GLY A 599 -9.39 -19.93 15.03
N VAL A 600 -9.42 -18.64 14.68
CA VAL A 600 -10.23 -17.60 15.35
C VAL A 600 -11.72 -17.86 15.10
N ASP A 601 -12.24 -18.86 15.81
CA ASP A 601 -13.65 -19.08 16.05
C ASP A 601 -14.00 -18.16 17.23
N ASP A 602 -14.50 -16.96 16.91
CA ASP A 602 -15.22 -16.07 17.83
C ASP A 602 -14.48 -15.58 19.09
N ALA A 603 -13.21 -15.14 18.97
CA ALA A 603 -12.59 -14.36 20.04
C ALA A 603 -13.43 -13.09 20.34
N GLU A 604 -13.99 -13.02 21.55
CA GLU A 604 -14.79 -11.89 22.06
C GLU A 604 -14.13 -10.55 21.70
N GLU A 605 -14.93 -9.60 21.18
CA GLU A 605 -14.45 -8.25 20.90
C GLU A 605 -13.88 -7.66 22.20
N PRO A 606 -12.57 -7.36 22.29
CA PRO A 606 -12.07 -6.59 23.41
C PRO A 606 -12.78 -5.24 23.40
N ALA A 607 -13.11 -4.73 24.58
CA ALA A 607 -13.74 -3.42 24.76
C ALA A 607 -13.01 -2.38 23.89
N GLU A 608 -13.77 -1.69 23.03
CA GLU A 608 -13.23 -0.69 22.11
C GLU A 608 -12.40 0.35 22.88
N ASP A 609 -11.15 0.59 22.47
CA ASP A 609 -10.37 1.74 22.95
C ASP A 609 -11.21 3.01 22.73
N PRO A 610 -11.36 3.89 23.73
CA PRO A 610 -12.16 5.09 23.59
C PRO A 610 -11.61 5.90 22.42
N VAL A 611 -12.39 5.97 21.34
CA VAL A 611 -12.11 6.83 20.20
C VAL A 611 -11.99 8.24 20.77
N LEU A 612 -10.79 8.81 20.71
CA LEU A 612 -10.54 10.20 21.07
C LEU A 612 -11.41 11.07 20.16
N GLU A 613 -12.59 11.45 20.65
CA GLU A 613 -13.38 12.46 19.98
C GLU A 613 -12.54 13.73 19.96
N PRO A 614 -12.32 14.34 18.77
CA PRO A 614 -11.58 15.59 18.70
C PRO A 614 -12.34 16.60 19.56
N ALA A 615 -11.65 17.17 20.56
CA ALA A 615 -12.22 18.15 21.46
C ALA A 615 -12.90 19.25 20.65
N VAL A 616 -14.23 19.17 20.55
CA VAL A 616 -15.03 20.24 19.99
C VAL A 616 -14.90 21.35 21.01
N ALA A 617 -14.20 22.42 20.65
CA ALA A 617 -14.13 23.63 21.44
C ALA A 617 -15.57 24.05 21.75
N GLY A 618 -15.99 23.84 23.00
CA GLY A 618 -17.32 24.19 23.45
C GLY A 618 -17.51 25.68 23.26
N GLU A 619 -18.45 26.05 22.41
CA GLU A 619 -19.05 27.38 22.45
C GLU A 619 -19.70 27.50 23.84
N GLY A 620 -19.09 28.32 24.69
CA GLY A 620 -19.63 28.62 26.01
C GLY A 620 -20.93 29.39 25.86
N GLU A 621 -22.05 28.73 26.20
CA GLU A 621 -23.29 29.40 26.58
C GLU A 621 -23.04 30.17 27.88
N GLY A 622 -22.80 31.48 27.75
CA GLY A 622 -22.77 32.42 28.85
C GLY A 622 -24.15 32.99 29.12
N ASP A 623 -24.97 32.27 29.88
CA ASP A 623 -26.15 32.82 30.55
C ASP A 623 -25.70 33.52 31.85
N GLY A 624 -25.86 34.83 31.91
CA GLY A 624 -25.42 35.64 33.05
C GLY A 624 -25.91 37.07 33.01
N ASN A 625 -27.22 37.26 33.12
CA ASN A 625 -27.86 38.54 33.42
C ASN A 625 -27.48 38.99 34.85
N PRO A 626 -27.21 40.29 35.08
CA PRO A 626 -27.92 40.93 36.17
C PRO A 626 -28.48 42.33 35.83
N VAL A 627 -29.67 42.52 36.38
CA VAL A 627 -30.45 43.75 36.52
C VAL A 627 -29.71 44.79 37.37
N ALA A 628 -29.57 46.03 36.88
CA ALA A 628 -30.11 47.26 37.52
C ALA A 628 -29.54 48.57 36.93
N GLN A 629 -30.48 49.41 36.47
CA GLN A 629 -30.64 50.86 36.67
C GLN A 629 -29.71 51.91 36.04
N ASP A 630 -30.40 52.78 35.28
CA ASP A 630 -30.27 54.23 35.11
C ASP A 630 -28.92 54.85 34.72
N THR A 631 -28.86 55.38 33.50
CA THR A 631 -28.99 56.85 33.29
C THR A 631 -29.09 57.17 31.80
N ALA A 632 -30.00 58.09 31.48
CA ALA A 632 -30.18 58.67 30.15
C ALA A 632 -29.08 59.69 29.85
N GLU A 633 -28.52 59.67 28.64
CA GLU A 633 -28.12 60.92 27.97
C GLU A 633 -28.06 60.72 26.44
N GLU A 634 -28.84 61.56 25.77
CA GLU A 634 -28.97 61.67 24.33
C GLU A 634 -27.69 62.22 23.70
N LYS A 635 -27.24 61.64 22.57
CA LYS A 635 -26.65 62.46 21.50
C LYS A 635 -26.85 61.87 20.12
N LYS A 636 -27.86 62.43 19.48
CA LYS A 636 -28.18 62.47 18.05
C LYS A 636 -27.01 63.13 17.30
N VAL A 637 -26.45 62.46 16.30
CA VAL A 637 -25.66 63.13 15.25
C VAL A 637 -26.30 62.78 13.91
N GLU A 638 -26.67 63.87 13.25
CA GLU A 638 -27.40 63.98 12.00
C GLU A 638 -26.55 63.47 10.82
N ALA A 639 -27.23 62.84 9.87
CA ALA A 639 -26.74 62.62 8.52
C ALA A 639 -27.68 63.37 7.57
N GLU A 640 -27.16 64.45 7.02
CA GLU A 640 -27.61 65.20 5.83
C GLU A 640 -26.31 65.63 5.13
N ASP A 641 -26.19 65.85 3.83
CA ASP A 641 -26.90 65.48 2.61
C ASP A 641 -26.00 66.03 1.47
N ALA A 642 -26.24 65.60 0.23
CA ALA A 642 -25.69 66.14 -1.04
C ALA A 642 -24.19 65.88 -1.35
N SER A 643 -23.76 65.61 -2.58
CA SER A 643 -24.31 66.10 -3.85
C SER A 643 -23.97 65.18 -5.02
N ALA A 644 -24.92 65.11 -5.96
CA ALA A 644 -24.81 64.53 -7.28
C ALA A 644 -23.95 65.39 -8.24
N VAL A 645 -23.05 64.74 -8.98
CA VAL A 645 -22.56 65.06 -10.34
C VAL A 645 -22.08 63.71 -10.89
N GLY A 646 -22.54 63.13 -12.00
CA GLY A 646 -22.88 63.70 -13.29
C GLY A 646 -21.77 63.36 -14.29
N SER A 647 -22.11 62.55 -15.31
CA SER A 647 -21.41 62.35 -16.59
C SER A 647 -20.33 61.27 -16.73
N GLY A 648 -20.45 60.50 -17.83
CA GLY A 648 -19.29 60.18 -18.66
C GLY A 648 -18.79 58.74 -18.73
N ALA A 649 -19.63 57.76 -19.08
CA ALA A 649 -19.12 56.45 -19.53
C ALA A 649 -18.57 56.56 -20.96
N GLN A 650 -17.26 56.81 -21.10
CA GLN A 650 -16.53 56.67 -22.35
C GLN A 650 -16.02 55.23 -22.51
N LYS A 651 -16.39 54.64 -23.66
CA LYS A 651 -15.83 53.44 -24.27
C LYS A 651 -14.45 53.77 -24.88
N ALA A 652 -13.42 53.02 -24.49
CA ALA A 652 -12.12 52.87 -25.15
C ALA A 652 -11.43 51.68 -24.44
N ASP A 653 -10.64 50.79 -25.02
CA ASP A 653 -10.28 50.50 -26.40
C ASP A 653 -9.87 49.02 -26.42
N ALA A 654 -10.18 48.34 -27.52
CA ALA A 654 -9.77 46.96 -27.76
C ALA A 654 -8.28 46.91 -28.14
N ALA A 655 -7.55 45.97 -27.53
CA ALA A 655 -6.16 45.69 -27.86
C ALA A 655 -6.04 45.06 -29.26
N PRO A 656 -4.99 45.37 -30.04
CA PRO A 656 -4.83 44.90 -31.41
C PRO A 656 -4.23 43.49 -31.49
N THR A 657 -4.87 42.64 -32.29
CA THR A 657 -4.28 41.46 -32.93
C THR A 657 -3.30 41.89 -34.03
N PRO A 658 -2.12 41.27 -34.18
CA PRO A 658 -1.35 41.37 -35.41
C PRO A 658 -1.72 40.25 -36.39
N GLU A 659 -2.07 40.67 -37.60
CA GLU A 659 -2.29 39.85 -38.78
C GLU A 659 -0.99 39.26 -39.34
N ALA A 660 -1.18 38.07 -39.90
CA ALA A 660 -0.48 37.39 -40.98
C ALA A 660 0.51 38.21 -41.84
N ASN A 661 1.68 37.61 -42.08
CA ASN A 661 2.41 37.75 -43.33
C ASN A 661 2.75 36.37 -43.89
N ALA A 662 2.46 36.21 -45.18
CA ALA A 662 2.72 35.04 -45.99
C ALA A 662 4.02 35.18 -46.79
N ALA A 663 4.46 34.02 -47.30
CA ALA A 663 5.39 33.79 -48.41
C ALA A 663 6.90 33.74 -48.11
N GLY A 664 7.48 32.57 -48.37
CA GLY A 664 8.91 32.31 -48.43
C GLY A 664 9.18 30.81 -48.43
N GLY A 665 8.97 30.15 -49.57
CA GLY A 665 9.33 28.74 -49.75
C GLY A 665 10.85 28.56 -49.84
N GLN A 666 11.34 27.46 -49.29
CA GLN A 666 12.58 26.82 -49.71
C GLN A 666 12.57 25.35 -49.29
N ASP A 667 12.81 24.49 -50.27
CA ASP A 667 13.00 23.05 -50.14
C ASP A 667 14.20 22.76 -49.22
N GLY A 668 13.99 21.89 -48.24
CA GLY A 668 15.01 21.47 -47.28
C GLY A 668 14.71 20.07 -46.79
N GLU A 669 15.60 19.15 -47.15
CA GLU A 669 15.58 17.72 -46.87
C GLU A 669 15.31 17.40 -45.40
N ASN A 670 14.48 16.37 -45.19
CA ASN A 670 14.05 15.87 -43.89
C ASN A 670 15.17 15.01 -43.28
N PRO A 671 15.86 15.40 -42.17
CA PRO A 671 16.76 14.49 -41.50
C PRO A 671 15.94 13.57 -40.59
N ALA A 672 16.21 12.27 -40.71
CA ALA A 672 15.65 11.22 -39.87
C ALA A 672 15.80 11.56 -38.39
N VAL A 673 14.68 11.47 -37.66
CA VAL A 673 14.65 11.47 -36.19
C VAL A 673 15.24 10.14 -35.72
N PRO A 674 16.31 10.13 -34.92
CA PRO A 674 16.75 8.88 -34.30
C PRO A 674 15.75 8.51 -33.19
N GLU A 675 15.20 7.30 -33.29
CA GLU A 675 14.64 6.57 -32.14
C GLU A 675 15.74 6.47 -31.09
N VAL A 676 15.58 7.19 -29.98
CA VAL A 676 16.42 7.03 -28.80
C VAL A 676 15.71 6.05 -27.89
N ASP A 677 16.04 4.77 -28.03
CA ASP A 677 15.81 3.77 -27.01
C ASP A 677 16.66 4.12 -25.79
N ALA A 678 16.06 4.81 -24.82
CA ALA A 678 16.65 5.02 -23.51
C ALA A 678 16.40 3.76 -22.65
N GLU A 679 17.09 2.67 -22.95
CA GLU A 679 17.39 1.65 -21.95
C GLU A 679 18.46 2.23 -21.01
N GLU A 680 18.05 2.58 -19.79
CA GLU A 680 18.94 2.97 -18.69
C GLU A 680 19.83 1.77 -18.33
N GLU A 681 21.01 1.70 -18.94
CA GLU A 681 22.12 0.88 -18.48
C GLU A 681 22.61 1.41 -17.13
N TRP A 682 22.28 0.69 -16.05
CA TRP A 682 22.95 0.84 -14.78
C TRP A 682 24.33 0.19 -14.89
N GLU A 683 25.36 1.02 -15.08
CA GLU A 683 26.75 0.58 -14.98
C GLU A 683 26.99 -0.09 -13.61
N VAL A 684 27.36 -1.37 -13.68
CA VAL A 684 27.78 -2.19 -12.56
C VAL A 684 29.11 -1.64 -12.04
N LEU A 685 29.10 -1.06 -10.84
CA LEU A 685 30.35 -0.88 -10.09
C LEU A 685 30.87 -2.26 -9.67
N PRO A 686 32.14 -2.60 -9.96
CA PRO A 686 32.71 -3.88 -9.56
C PRO A 686 32.84 -3.98 -8.04
N ALA A 687 32.53 -5.19 -7.55
CA ALA A 687 32.44 -5.59 -6.15
C ALA A 687 33.75 -5.51 -5.36
#